data_AF-A0A538FX18-F1
#
_entry.id   AF-A0A538FX18-F1
#
_cell.length_a   1.000
_cell.length_b   1.000
_cell.length_c   1.000
_cell.angle_alpha   90.00
_cell.angle_beta   90.00
_cell.angle_gamma   90.00
#
_symmetry.space_group_name_H-M   'P 1'
#
loop_
_entity.id
_entity.type
_entity.pdbx_description
1 polymer ?
#
loop_
_entity_poly.entity_id
_entity_poly.type
_entity_poly.pdbx_seq_one_letter_code
_entity_poly.pdbx_strand_id
1 'polypeptide(L)'
;MGRRRGLDGGHGRPCRGVRRTLLAPARRRRRTRRRGRSLLRSRRCRDEGGGGRRRTPALRPAGADGARARVRLSAARLPARWRAHDCRRRDAVHERGSDRGRNGALRRRPARGWTRGGPAALFHCGRGRRRSLDAWPRTTGGRCSRGAGVCSLKRAAWACLLVALIAAGAVAKAALEPDRSSGPTTELASFQSRAVRGRVRLVVLLPAGYAGSDLRYPVVYFLHGLPASSQAYRNVGFLQDALAGLRRRAILVAPQAARDHDTDPEYLDWGPGRDWERAVSQELPAYVDTHFRTIPDRRARALVGLSAGGYGAVALAFHHLESFGVVESWSGYFHPTNPSGTKALDLGSSHANRRANLHRAVAGLRQAFRVHPTFFGFYVGREDARFRAENLTLHRELLSAGIPHVFELYPGAHGQRVWSTHAHAWLALALAHLTPAMRSDPPAGLTGFVPVVKGPAGGVVLSGRIPNTLERWDRRRSSVYLPPGFQASSPYPVIFLLHGFPGSPSGFYDSLQLAKFADQLISSHRVTPFVAVMPVAGRVRGKRSDEEWAGPWETYLVRDVVPWAAAHLPLSAQQADRAIAGLSAGAFGAVDIALRHPGTFGVLESWSGYFRPFRDGPLAHASAAELVAHNPTVLVRREAALLRRQHVRFYLATGFNHGGVFRRWTYEFGRELHGLRLPYRLWASQAPDKGKYLRLQLPAAVEFAFGSQ
;
A
#
# COMPACT_ATOMS: atom_id res chain seq x y z
N MET A 1 7.40 12.05 -63.17
CA MET A 1 7.89 10.68 -63.48
C MET A 1 7.45 9.75 -62.35
N GLY A 2 6.99 8.51 -62.51
CA GLY A 2 6.51 7.82 -63.72
C GLY A 2 6.74 6.30 -63.76
N ARG A 3 5.68 5.48 -63.56
CA ARG A 3 5.54 4.02 -63.92
C ARG A 3 6.51 3.05 -63.18
N ARG A 4 6.31 1.73 -63.02
CA ARG A 4 5.30 0.64 -63.31
C ARG A 4 5.32 -0.29 -62.04
N ARG A 5 4.56 -1.37 -61.78
CA ARG A 5 3.52 -2.26 -62.38
C ARG A 5 2.56 -2.65 -61.18
N GLY A 6 1.56 -3.53 -61.22
CA GLY A 6 0.94 -4.37 -62.27
C GLY A 6 0.98 -5.89 -61.95
N LEU A 7 -0.05 -6.64 -62.41
CA LEU A 7 -0.37 -8.07 -62.18
C LEU A 7 -1.29 -8.40 -60.98
N ASP A 8 -2.21 -9.37 -61.10
CA ASP A 8 -3.50 -9.37 -61.86
C ASP A 8 -4.24 -10.72 -61.68
N GLY A 9 -5.57 -10.75 -61.93
CA GLY A 9 -6.39 -11.97 -62.08
C GLY A 9 -7.00 -12.56 -60.78
N GLY A 10 -8.25 -13.06 -60.73
CA GLY A 10 -9.37 -13.07 -61.70
C GLY A 10 -10.72 -13.06 -60.93
N HIS A 11 -11.83 -12.51 -61.43
CA HIS A 11 -12.80 -13.14 -62.36
C HIS A 11 -13.47 -14.42 -61.79
N GLY A 12 -14.81 -14.50 -61.63
CA GLY A 12 -15.85 -13.48 -61.82
C GLY A 12 -17.32 -13.94 -61.58
N ARG A 13 -18.21 -12.94 -61.46
CA ARG A 13 -19.64 -12.78 -61.91
C ARG A 13 -20.46 -13.99 -62.46
N PRO A 14 -21.82 -13.89 -62.58
CA PRO A 14 -22.84 -13.14 -61.80
C PRO A 14 -24.20 -13.90 -61.63
N CYS A 15 -25.22 -13.33 -60.95
CA CYS A 15 -26.54 -13.03 -61.57
C CYS A 15 -27.60 -12.35 -60.66
N ARG A 16 -28.60 -11.77 -61.35
CA ARG A 16 -29.91 -11.16 -60.97
C ARG A 16 -30.62 -11.91 -59.81
N GLY A 17 -31.53 -11.35 -58.99
CA GLY A 17 -32.39 -10.14 -58.95
C GLY A 17 -33.49 -10.44 -57.89
N VAL A 18 -34.31 -9.55 -57.31
CA VAL A 18 -35.27 -8.57 -57.89
C VAL A 18 -35.79 -7.64 -56.75
N ARG A 19 -36.38 -6.50 -57.14
CA ARG A 19 -37.19 -5.49 -56.40
C ARG A 19 -37.70 -5.84 -54.98
N ARG A 20 -37.75 -4.82 -54.11
CA ARG A 20 -38.58 -4.80 -52.89
C ARG A 20 -39.20 -3.41 -52.67
N THR A 21 -40.52 -3.35 -52.48
CA THR A 21 -41.25 -2.09 -52.21
C THR A 21 -42.48 -2.34 -51.33
N LEU A 22 -42.74 -1.43 -50.40
CA LEU A 22 -44.01 -1.15 -49.70
C LEU A 22 -44.74 -2.29 -48.95
N LEU A 23 -44.94 -2.12 -47.63
CA LEU A 23 -46.25 -1.76 -47.03
C LEU A 23 -46.15 -1.63 -45.50
N ALA A 24 -47.18 -1.03 -44.87
CA ALA A 24 -47.21 -0.66 -43.45
C ALA A 24 -48.08 -1.60 -42.58
N PRO A 25 -47.85 -1.69 -41.25
CA PRO A 25 -48.66 -2.50 -40.33
C PRO A 25 -49.86 -1.72 -39.75
N ALA A 26 -50.99 -2.40 -39.49
CA ALA A 26 -52.22 -1.77 -39.01
C ALA A 26 -52.90 -2.47 -37.80
N ARG A 27 -53.16 -1.66 -36.75
CA ARG A 27 -54.32 -1.68 -35.81
C ARG A 27 -54.87 -3.02 -35.24
N ARG A 28 -54.77 -3.15 -33.90
CA ARG A 28 -55.90 -3.54 -33.00
C ARG A 28 -55.86 -2.61 -31.77
N ARG A 29 -56.70 -1.56 -31.68
CA ARG A 29 -58.10 -1.45 -31.17
C ARG A 29 -58.24 -1.52 -29.62
N ARG A 30 -58.89 -0.49 -29.05
CA ARG A 30 -59.28 -0.30 -27.63
C ARG A 30 -60.78 -0.63 -27.40
N ARG A 31 -61.16 -0.96 -26.15
CA ARG A 31 -62.42 -0.63 -25.42
C ARG A 31 -62.19 -0.97 -23.92
N THR A 32 -62.72 -0.40 -22.83
CA THR A 32 -63.29 0.91 -22.38
C THR A 32 -64.33 0.60 -21.28
N ARG A 33 -64.19 1.09 -20.02
CA ARG A 33 -65.26 1.33 -19.00
C ARG A 33 -64.66 1.89 -17.68
N ARG A 34 -65.46 2.24 -16.65
CA ARG A 34 -65.99 3.60 -16.36
C ARG A 34 -66.06 3.84 -14.82
N ARG A 35 -66.47 5.04 -14.36
CA ARG A 35 -66.37 5.59 -12.97
C ARG A 35 -67.41 5.08 -11.92
N GLY A 36 -67.06 5.21 -10.62
CA GLY A 36 -67.92 5.25 -9.38
C GLY A 36 -67.01 5.03 -8.12
N ARG A 37 -66.98 5.77 -6.99
CA ARG A 37 -67.96 6.32 -6.00
C ARG A 37 -68.81 5.25 -5.28
N SER A 38 -69.02 5.23 -3.94
CA SER A 38 -68.44 5.98 -2.78
C SER A 38 -69.00 5.50 -1.40
N LEU A 39 -68.45 6.00 -0.27
CA LEU A 39 -69.06 6.22 1.09
C LEU A 39 -68.94 5.18 2.26
N LEU A 40 -68.64 5.71 3.47
CA LEU A 40 -69.11 5.35 4.85
C LEU A 40 -68.57 4.05 5.54
N ARG A 41 -68.40 3.92 6.89
CA ARG A 41 -68.55 4.82 8.09
C ARG A 41 -67.80 4.32 9.36
N SER A 42 -67.21 5.22 10.17
CA SER A 42 -66.84 5.04 11.61
C SER A 42 -65.73 4.00 11.96
N ARG A 43 -65.07 3.98 13.15
CA ARG A 43 -65.25 4.68 14.45
C ARG A 43 -63.99 5.45 14.92
N ARG A 44 -64.18 6.25 15.99
CA ARG A 44 -63.24 7.18 16.65
C ARG A 44 -62.18 6.47 17.51
N CYS A 45 -61.06 7.15 17.75
CA CYS A 45 -60.69 7.58 19.10
C CYS A 45 -60.12 9.02 19.06
N ARG A 46 -60.10 9.68 20.23
CA ARG A 46 -59.72 11.08 20.49
C ARG A 46 -58.36 11.14 21.18
N ASP A 47 -57.66 12.27 21.35
CA ASP A 47 -57.56 13.64 20.74
C ASP A 47 -56.16 14.15 21.27
N GLU A 48 -55.62 15.35 21.10
CA GLU A 48 -56.04 16.62 20.48
C GLU A 48 -54.84 17.19 19.64
N GLY A 49 -54.21 18.37 19.80
CA GLY A 49 -54.48 19.58 20.58
C GLY A 49 -53.45 20.69 20.40
N GLY A 50 -53.85 21.80 19.76
CA GLY A 50 -53.12 23.08 19.66
C GLY A 50 -51.77 23.11 18.88
N GLY A 51 -51.42 24.11 18.06
CA GLY A 51 -52.22 25.21 17.50
C GLY A 51 -51.59 26.60 17.66
N GLY A 52 -50.62 26.99 16.81
CA GLY A 52 -50.08 28.36 16.84
C GLY A 52 -49.09 28.71 15.72
N ARG A 53 -49.48 29.62 14.81
CA ARG A 53 -48.58 30.30 13.85
C ARG A 53 -48.56 31.80 14.17
N ARG A 54 -47.42 32.49 14.03
CA ARG A 54 -47.29 33.72 13.18
C ARG A 54 -45.89 34.35 13.17
N ARG A 55 -45.44 34.65 11.94
CA ARG A 55 -44.74 35.86 11.43
C ARG A 55 -43.39 36.32 12.03
N THR A 56 -42.50 36.69 11.11
CA THR A 56 -41.35 37.60 11.26
C THR A 56 -41.78 39.06 11.48
N PRO A 57 -40.86 39.91 11.94
CA PRO A 57 -40.42 41.04 11.10
C PRO A 57 -38.88 41.10 10.95
N ALA A 58 -38.35 42.20 10.40
CA ALA A 58 -36.93 42.39 10.13
C ALA A 58 -36.48 43.86 10.38
N LEU A 59 -35.16 44.09 10.20
CA LEU A 59 -34.42 45.38 10.18
C LEU A 59 -33.80 45.87 11.52
N ARG A 60 -32.93 46.88 11.34
CA ARG A 60 -31.71 47.30 12.08
C ARG A 60 -31.84 48.79 12.52
N PRO A 61 -30.82 49.45 13.10
CA PRO A 61 -29.81 49.05 14.12
C PRO A 61 -29.64 50.10 15.25
N ALA A 62 -28.93 49.77 16.34
CA ALA A 62 -28.19 50.73 17.18
C ALA A 62 -27.26 50.02 18.19
N GLY A 63 -26.36 50.77 18.83
CA GLY A 63 -25.69 50.38 20.09
C GLY A 63 -24.35 49.67 19.94
N ALA A 64 -23.26 50.43 20.09
CA ALA A 64 -21.97 49.89 20.49
C ALA A 64 -21.72 50.29 21.95
N ASP A 65 -21.34 49.33 22.80
CA ASP A 65 -20.68 49.66 24.06
C ASP A 65 -19.80 48.51 24.57
N GLY A 66 -18.78 48.84 25.37
CA GLY A 66 -17.67 47.93 25.68
C GLY A 66 -17.66 47.40 27.11
N ALA A 67 -17.79 46.08 27.29
CA ALA A 67 -17.62 45.42 28.60
C ALA A 67 -16.54 44.31 28.54
N ARG A 68 -15.52 44.41 29.42
CA ARG A 68 -14.45 43.40 29.55
C ARG A 68 -14.90 42.24 30.45
N ALA A 69 -15.16 41.06 29.90
CA ALA A 69 -15.35 39.83 30.66
C ALA A 69 -14.11 38.91 30.56
N ARG A 70 -13.46 38.61 31.70
CA ARG A 70 -12.33 37.65 31.76
C ARG A 70 -12.86 36.22 31.79
N VAL A 71 -12.59 35.41 30.76
CA VAL A 71 -12.85 33.96 30.78
C VAL A 71 -11.60 33.21 31.25
N ARG A 72 -11.74 32.32 32.23
CA ARG A 72 -10.64 31.48 32.74
C ARG A 72 -10.28 30.39 31.72
N LEU A 73 -8.99 30.26 31.38
CA LEU A 73 -8.48 29.09 30.66
C LEU A 73 -8.33 27.90 31.62
N SER A 74 -8.97 26.77 31.29
CA SER A 74 -8.75 25.49 31.97
C SER A 74 -7.75 24.65 31.19
N ALA A 75 -6.58 24.36 31.78
CA ALA A 75 -5.48 23.67 31.11
C ALA A 75 -5.54 22.15 31.33
N ALA A 76 -5.99 21.41 30.31
CA ALA A 76 -6.11 19.95 30.34
C ALA A 76 -4.84 19.21 29.87
N ARG A 77 -3.86 19.12 30.78
CA ARG A 77 -2.84 18.05 30.94
C ARG A 77 -2.32 17.31 29.69
N LEU A 78 -1.06 17.59 29.32
CA LEU A 78 -0.18 16.64 28.62
C LEU A 78 0.49 15.69 29.64
N PRO A 79 0.74 14.41 29.29
CA PRO A 79 1.50 13.48 30.14
C PRO A 79 3.02 13.67 29.96
N ALA A 80 3.73 14.00 31.04
CA ALA A 80 5.19 14.17 31.02
C ALA A 80 5.93 12.97 31.64
N ARG A 81 6.94 12.44 30.92
CA ARG A 81 7.98 11.55 31.47
C ARG A 81 9.32 11.72 30.77
N TRP A 82 10.15 12.63 31.28
CA TRP A 82 11.60 12.45 31.40
C TRP A 82 12.04 13.28 32.62
N ARG A 83 12.71 12.65 33.59
CA ARG A 83 13.29 13.35 34.75
C ARG A 83 14.75 13.64 34.45
N ALA A 84 15.17 14.90 34.64
CA ALA A 84 16.58 15.21 34.87
C ALA A 84 16.95 14.84 36.31
N HIS A 85 18.24 14.66 36.58
CA HIS A 85 18.81 14.65 37.93
C HIS A 85 19.82 15.81 38.03
N ASP A 86 19.79 16.53 39.15
CA ASP A 86 20.73 17.61 39.47
C ASP A 86 22.18 17.10 39.61
N CYS A 87 23.13 17.98 39.30
CA CYS A 87 24.16 18.37 40.25
C CYS A 87 24.46 19.87 40.10
N ARG A 88 24.73 20.57 41.20
CA ARG A 88 24.82 22.04 41.26
C ARG A 88 26.17 22.52 41.83
N ARG A 89 26.69 23.61 41.23
CA ARG A 89 27.76 24.49 41.75
C ARG A 89 29.15 23.78 41.87
N ARG A 90 30.28 24.48 41.88
CA ARG A 90 30.61 25.87 42.26
C ARG A 90 31.56 26.56 41.27
N ASP A 91 31.44 27.91 41.21
CA ASP A 91 32.46 28.98 41.30
C ASP A 91 33.84 28.83 40.57
N ALA A 92 34.57 29.85 40.09
CA ALA A 92 34.35 31.28 39.72
C ALA A 92 35.68 31.85 39.11
N VAL A 93 35.74 33.14 38.71
CA VAL A 93 36.98 33.93 38.33
C VAL A 93 37.56 33.54 36.92
N HIS A 94 37.78 34.42 35.92
CA HIS A 94 38.87 35.43 35.71
C HIS A 94 40.29 34.78 35.69
N GLU A 95 41.28 35.10 34.82
CA GLU A 95 41.58 36.29 34.01
C GLU A 95 42.14 36.01 32.56
N ARG A 96 43.13 36.81 32.10
CA ARG A 96 43.60 37.11 30.72
C ARG A 96 45.04 36.61 30.48
N GLY A 97 45.56 36.76 29.25
CA GLY A 97 46.98 36.59 28.85
C GLY A 97 47.21 35.34 27.99
N SER A 98 47.97 35.31 26.87
CA SER A 98 49.33 35.82 26.53
C SER A 98 50.47 35.10 27.28
N ASP A 99 51.58 34.65 26.67
CA ASP A 99 52.18 35.04 25.37
C ASP A 99 53.12 33.94 24.75
N ARG A 100 53.60 34.18 23.51
CA ARG A 100 54.80 33.68 22.76
C ARG A 100 55.61 32.41 23.14
N GLY A 101 56.06 31.70 22.08
CA GLY A 101 57.34 30.93 22.03
C GLY A 101 57.30 29.68 21.13
N ARG A 102 57.53 29.69 19.80
CA ARG A 102 58.74 29.91 18.93
C ARG A 102 59.77 28.76 18.85
N ASN A 103 60.31 28.59 17.62
CA ASN A 103 61.41 27.71 17.15
C ASN A 103 61.08 26.20 17.06
N GLY A 104 61.52 25.43 16.06
CA GLY A 104 62.18 25.68 14.76
C GLY A 104 62.02 24.43 13.86
N ALA A 105 61.76 24.49 12.55
CA ALA A 105 62.58 24.95 11.42
C ALA A 105 63.59 23.89 10.88
N LEU A 106 63.77 23.83 9.55
CA LEU A 106 64.60 22.90 8.73
C LEU A 106 63.93 21.56 8.30
N ARG A 107 64.10 21.00 7.09
CA ARG A 107 64.38 21.59 5.73
C ARG A 107 64.05 20.56 4.61
N ARG A 108 63.57 21.06 3.44
CA ARG A 108 63.68 20.52 2.04
C ARG A 108 63.55 18.99 1.74
N ARG A 109 62.45 18.61 1.06
CA ARG A 109 62.32 18.18 -0.38
C ARG A 109 63.55 17.57 -1.14
N PRO A 110 63.38 16.80 -2.26
CA PRO A 110 62.20 16.05 -2.78
C PRO A 110 62.48 14.75 -3.65
N ALA A 111 61.40 14.18 -4.22
CA ALA A 111 61.22 13.76 -5.65
C ALA A 111 61.53 12.33 -6.20
N ARG A 112 60.56 11.86 -7.03
CA ARG A 112 60.60 10.84 -8.14
C ARG A 112 60.92 9.36 -7.76
N GLY A 113 60.38 8.34 -8.43
CA GLY A 113 59.26 8.27 -9.41
C GLY A 113 59.33 7.07 -10.38
N TRP A 114 58.16 6.51 -10.78
CA TRP A 114 57.97 5.42 -11.79
C TRP A 114 58.52 4.04 -11.33
N THR A 115 58.14 2.84 -11.85
CA THR A 115 57.27 2.42 -12.97
C THR A 115 56.52 1.08 -12.68
N ARG A 116 55.76 0.52 -13.63
CA ARG A 116 55.00 -0.76 -13.55
C ARG A 116 55.86 -2.03 -13.78
N GLY A 117 55.43 -3.20 -13.26
CA GLY A 117 55.12 -4.34 -14.15
C GLY A 117 55.63 -5.77 -13.83
N GLY A 118 54.79 -6.63 -13.25
CA GLY A 118 54.79 -8.11 -13.39
C GLY A 118 55.98 -8.89 -12.77
N PRO A 119 56.09 -10.22 -13.00
CA PRO A 119 55.17 -11.16 -13.68
C PRO A 119 54.56 -12.21 -12.70
N ALA A 120 54.13 -13.40 -13.17
CA ALA A 120 53.44 -14.43 -12.36
C ALA A 120 53.69 -15.89 -12.83
N ALA A 121 53.29 -16.87 -11.99
CA ALA A 121 53.24 -18.34 -12.21
C ALA A 121 54.62 -19.07 -12.28
N LEU A 122 54.79 -20.40 -12.07
CA LEU A 122 53.98 -21.58 -12.45
C LEU A 122 54.10 -22.80 -11.48
N PHE A 123 53.05 -23.64 -11.48
CA PHE A 123 52.95 -25.12 -11.25
C PHE A 123 54.10 -25.95 -10.63
N HIS A 124 53.75 -26.87 -9.69
CA HIS A 124 53.65 -28.33 -10.00
C HIS A 124 52.87 -29.18 -8.97
N CYS A 125 52.60 -30.45 -9.31
CA CYS A 125 51.66 -31.37 -8.64
C CYS A 125 52.32 -32.45 -7.77
N GLY A 126 51.57 -33.04 -6.81
CA GLY A 126 51.96 -34.26 -6.07
C GLY A 126 50.77 -34.99 -5.40
N ARG A 127 50.73 -36.33 -5.45
CA ARG A 127 49.68 -37.20 -4.84
C ARG A 127 50.21 -37.93 -3.60
N GLY A 128 49.38 -38.26 -2.59
CA GLY A 128 49.90 -38.71 -1.26
C GLY A 128 49.17 -39.76 -0.38
N ARG A 129 48.11 -40.47 -0.82
CA ARG A 129 47.48 -41.64 -0.13
C ARG A 129 46.85 -41.43 1.28
N ARG A 130 46.15 -42.47 1.77
CA ARG A 130 45.49 -42.61 3.09
C ARG A 130 46.22 -43.66 3.94
N ARG A 131 46.13 -43.56 5.28
CA ARG A 131 45.52 -44.62 6.14
C ARG A 131 45.32 -44.14 7.59
N SER A 132 44.43 -44.83 8.30
CA SER A 132 44.12 -44.69 9.73
C SER A 132 44.91 -45.69 10.57
N LEU A 133 44.96 -45.51 11.90
CA LEU A 133 44.64 -46.53 12.91
C LEU A 133 44.59 -45.92 14.33
N ASP A 134 44.08 -46.70 15.28
CA ASP A 134 43.70 -46.30 16.65
C ASP A 134 44.84 -46.37 17.68
N ALA A 135 44.67 -45.71 18.83
CA ALA A 135 44.93 -46.30 20.17
C ALA A 135 44.48 -45.38 21.33
N TRP A 136 43.99 -45.99 22.42
CA TRP A 136 43.96 -45.41 23.78
C TRP A 136 45.22 -45.83 24.55
N PRO A 137 45.55 -45.15 25.66
CA PRO A 137 45.63 -45.91 26.92
C PRO A 137 44.87 -45.25 28.10
N ARG A 138 44.83 -45.94 29.25
CA ARG A 138 44.04 -45.60 30.44
C ARG A 138 44.89 -45.15 31.64
N THR A 139 44.29 -44.27 32.45
CA THR A 139 44.38 -44.17 33.93
C THR A 139 45.72 -44.25 34.66
N THR A 140 46.02 -43.20 35.43
CA THR A 140 46.44 -43.30 36.84
C THR A 140 45.54 -42.39 37.70
N GLY A 141 45.47 -42.62 39.02
CA GLY A 141 44.49 -41.98 39.92
C GLY A 141 45.10 -41.05 40.98
N GLY A 142 44.32 -40.06 41.43
CA GLY A 142 44.65 -39.13 42.52
C GLY A 142 43.38 -38.75 43.30
N ARG A 143 43.51 -38.45 44.60
CA ARG A 143 42.37 -38.31 45.53
C ARG A 143 41.84 -36.88 45.62
N CYS A 144 40.60 -36.73 46.08
CA CYS A 144 39.96 -35.44 46.28
C CYS A 144 40.61 -34.61 47.41
N SER A 145 40.71 -33.30 47.20
CA SER A 145 40.69 -32.28 48.26
C SER A 145 39.58 -31.27 47.97
N ARG A 146 38.75 -30.95 48.97
CA ARG A 146 37.65 -29.98 48.82
C ARG A 146 38.13 -28.58 49.19
N GLY A 147 37.66 -27.57 48.45
CA GLY A 147 37.47 -26.21 48.99
C GLY A 147 38.35 -25.08 48.44
N ALA A 148 38.05 -24.58 47.23
CA ALA A 148 38.20 -23.17 46.80
C ALA A 148 37.76 -23.01 45.33
N GLY A 149 36.50 -22.63 45.04
CA GLY A 149 36.03 -22.64 43.63
C GLY A 149 34.82 -21.79 43.22
N VAL A 150 34.19 -21.03 44.13
CA VAL A 150 32.87 -20.40 43.83
C VAL A 150 32.98 -18.95 43.32
N CYS A 151 34.10 -18.26 43.55
CA CYS A 151 34.26 -16.84 43.18
C CYS A 151 34.81 -16.58 41.76
N SER A 152 35.48 -17.56 41.14
CA SER A 152 36.09 -17.38 39.81
C SER A 152 35.04 -17.40 38.68
N LEU A 153 34.20 -18.43 38.65
CA LEU A 153 33.23 -18.67 37.56
C LEU A 153 32.26 -17.50 37.35
N LYS A 154 31.86 -16.79 38.42
CA LYS A 154 30.99 -15.60 38.29
C LYS A 154 31.69 -14.45 37.56
N ARG A 155 32.98 -14.20 37.79
CA ARG A 155 33.74 -13.15 37.08
C ARG A 155 33.94 -13.50 35.60
N ALA A 156 34.23 -14.76 35.29
CA ALA A 156 34.30 -15.25 33.91
C ALA A 156 32.95 -15.09 33.18
N ALA A 157 31.84 -15.50 33.83
CA ALA A 157 30.50 -15.36 33.26
C ALA A 157 30.13 -13.90 32.97
N TRP A 158 30.39 -12.97 33.89
CA TRP A 158 30.17 -11.54 33.66
C TRP A 158 31.06 -10.96 32.55
N ALA A 159 32.33 -11.37 32.44
CA ALA A 159 33.20 -10.95 31.36
C ALA A 159 32.71 -11.45 29.99
N CYS A 160 32.33 -12.74 29.89
CA CYS A 160 31.73 -13.29 28.67
C CYS A 160 30.39 -12.62 28.32
N LEU A 161 29.55 -12.30 29.32
CA LEU A 161 28.30 -11.58 29.10
C LEU A 161 28.56 -10.14 28.60
N LEU A 162 29.55 -9.45 29.14
CA LEU A 162 29.92 -8.10 28.71
C LEU A 162 30.49 -8.10 27.29
N VAL A 163 31.36 -9.05 26.95
CA VAL A 163 31.88 -9.23 25.58
C VAL A 163 30.75 -9.61 24.61
N ALA A 164 29.82 -10.47 25.01
CA ALA A 164 28.64 -10.81 24.22
C ALA A 164 27.70 -9.61 24.01
N LEU A 165 27.52 -8.75 25.02
CA LEU A 165 26.72 -7.51 24.91
C LEU A 165 27.41 -6.45 24.04
N ILE A 166 28.73 -6.32 24.12
CA ILE A 166 29.52 -5.42 23.24
C ILE A 166 29.49 -5.94 21.80
N ALA A 167 29.65 -7.25 21.59
CA ALA A 167 29.54 -7.88 20.28
C ALA A 167 28.11 -7.77 19.71
N ALA A 168 27.08 -8.04 20.50
CA ALA A 168 25.69 -7.86 20.09
C ALA A 168 25.36 -6.39 19.78
N GLY A 169 25.90 -5.44 20.57
CA GLY A 169 25.80 -4.01 20.29
C GLY A 169 26.50 -3.60 19.00
N ALA A 170 27.69 -4.13 18.72
CA ALA A 170 28.42 -3.91 17.48
C ALA A 170 27.71 -4.52 16.26
N VAL A 171 27.19 -5.75 16.37
CA VAL A 171 26.44 -6.44 15.32
C VAL A 171 25.09 -5.77 15.08
N ALA A 172 24.36 -5.34 16.11
CA ALA A 172 23.12 -4.58 15.96
C ALA A 172 23.36 -3.21 15.32
N LYS A 173 24.49 -2.55 15.63
CA LYS A 173 24.91 -1.30 14.98
C LYS A 173 25.27 -1.52 13.51
N ALA A 174 25.97 -2.60 13.18
CA ALA A 174 26.28 -2.97 11.81
C ALA A 174 25.01 -3.36 11.01
N ALA A 175 24.06 -4.07 11.61
CA ALA A 175 22.79 -4.46 10.98
C ALA A 175 21.83 -3.27 10.69
N LEU A 176 22.12 -2.08 11.23
CA LEU A 176 21.41 -0.83 10.94
C LEU A 176 22.17 0.10 9.98
N GLU A 177 23.38 -0.27 9.59
CA GLU A 177 24.25 0.43 8.64
C GLU A 177 24.20 -0.31 7.28
N PRO A 178 23.26 0.01 6.37
CA PRO A 178 23.28 -0.55 5.03
C PRO A 178 24.57 -0.10 4.31
N ASP A 179 25.12 -0.99 3.48
CA ASP A 179 26.46 -0.84 2.93
C ASP A 179 26.73 0.54 2.32
N ARG A 180 27.65 1.27 2.96
CA ARG A 180 28.08 2.62 2.56
C ARG A 180 28.97 2.63 1.32
N SER A 181 29.33 1.48 0.76
CA SER A 181 30.15 1.38 -0.47
C SER A 181 29.52 2.07 -1.69
N SER A 182 28.18 2.19 -1.72
CA SER A 182 27.43 2.79 -2.82
C SER A 182 26.79 4.14 -2.44
N GLY A 183 27.34 5.22 -3.01
CA GLY A 183 26.78 6.57 -2.92
C GLY A 183 25.41 6.71 -3.61
N PRO A 184 24.80 7.90 -3.56
CA PRO A 184 23.55 8.16 -4.29
C PRO A 184 23.77 8.04 -5.80
N THR A 185 22.83 7.39 -6.50
CA THR A 185 22.92 7.16 -7.96
C THR A 185 21.91 8.02 -8.72
N THR A 186 22.28 8.42 -9.93
CA THR A 186 21.47 9.25 -10.81
C THR A 186 21.09 8.46 -12.05
N GLU A 187 19.78 8.24 -12.25
CA GLU A 187 19.23 7.49 -13.38
C GLU A 187 18.45 8.42 -14.33
N LEU A 188 18.55 8.14 -15.64
CA LEU A 188 17.74 8.78 -16.67
C LEU A 188 16.62 7.84 -17.11
N ALA A 189 15.39 8.16 -16.71
CA ALA A 189 14.21 7.35 -16.98
C ALA A 189 13.24 8.06 -17.95
N SER A 190 12.27 7.34 -18.50
CA SER A 190 11.22 7.93 -19.34
C SER A 190 9.99 7.04 -19.46
N PHE A 191 8.82 7.67 -19.59
CA PHE A 191 7.54 6.98 -19.83
C PHE A 191 6.81 7.58 -21.04
N GLN A 192 5.85 6.84 -21.60
CA GLN A 192 4.98 7.33 -22.66
C GLN A 192 3.72 7.94 -22.03
N SER A 193 3.61 9.26 -22.08
CA SER A 193 2.43 9.99 -21.60
C SER A 193 1.32 9.98 -22.63
N ARG A 194 0.08 9.73 -22.19
CA ARG A 194 -1.11 9.90 -23.05
C ARG A 194 -1.56 11.36 -23.04
N ALA A 195 -1.48 11.99 -21.87
CA ALA A 195 -1.84 13.38 -21.63
C ALA A 195 -1.07 14.35 -22.56
N VAL A 196 0.27 14.28 -22.58
CA VAL A 196 1.09 15.07 -23.52
C VAL A 196 1.40 14.36 -24.85
N ARG A 197 0.73 13.23 -25.14
CA ARG A 197 0.87 12.46 -26.39
C ARG A 197 2.33 12.18 -26.81
N GLY A 198 3.18 11.72 -25.89
CA GLY A 198 4.58 11.44 -26.21
C GLY A 198 5.46 11.07 -25.02
N ARG A 199 6.75 10.86 -25.27
CA ARG A 199 7.71 10.44 -24.24
C ARG A 199 8.05 11.61 -23.31
N VAL A 200 7.74 11.45 -22.02
CA VAL A 200 8.24 12.31 -20.93
C VAL A 200 9.51 11.68 -20.39
N ARG A 201 10.60 12.46 -20.32
CA ARG A 201 11.86 12.06 -19.66
C ARG A 201 11.86 12.51 -18.22
N LEU A 202 12.72 11.92 -17.38
CA LEU A 202 12.92 12.35 -16.01
C LEU A 202 14.33 11.98 -15.51
N VAL A 203 14.86 12.78 -14.59
CA VAL A 203 16.00 12.40 -13.72
C VAL A 203 15.42 11.76 -12.46
N VAL A 204 16.03 10.66 -12.02
CA VAL A 204 15.79 10.07 -10.70
C VAL A 204 17.09 10.10 -9.91
N LEU A 205 17.07 10.72 -8.72
CA LEU A 205 18.14 10.62 -7.73
C LEU A 205 17.72 9.57 -6.70
N LEU A 206 18.48 8.48 -6.63
CA LEU A 206 18.26 7.38 -5.70
C LEU A 206 19.17 7.56 -4.47
N PRO A 207 18.67 7.29 -3.24
CA PRO A 207 19.44 7.49 -2.03
C PRO A 207 20.59 6.46 -1.91
N ALA A 208 21.65 6.82 -1.18
CA ALA A 208 22.79 5.93 -0.92
C ALA A 208 22.34 4.57 -0.34
N GLY A 209 22.96 3.49 -0.84
CA GLY A 209 22.59 2.12 -0.53
C GLY A 209 21.25 1.64 -1.13
N TYR A 210 20.57 2.40 -2.00
CA TYR A 210 19.26 1.99 -2.58
C TYR A 210 19.30 0.59 -3.21
N ALA A 211 20.33 0.28 -4.00
CA ALA A 211 20.43 -0.98 -4.74
C ALA A 211 20.38 -2.22 -3.84
N GLY A 212 21.08 -2.21 -2.71
CA GLY A 212 21.13 -3.31 -1.72
C GLY A 212 20.06 -3.23 -0.62
N SER A 213 19.04 -2.38 -0.76
CA SER A 213 18.07 -2.06 0.28
C SER A 213 16.66 -2.57 0.00
N ASP A 214 16.05 -3.19 1.02
CA ASP A 214 14.66 -3.67 1.04
C ASP A 214 13.62 -2.58 1.40
N LEU A 215 14.07 -1.35 1.61
CA LEU A 215 13.23 -0.20 1.94
C LEU A 215 12.42 0.27 0.72
N ARG A 216 11.16 0.65 0.99
CA ARG A 216 10.39 1.60 0.19
C ARG A 216 10.64 3.02 0.71
N TYR A 217 10.81 3.97 -0.20
CA TYR A 217 11.19 5.34 0.10
C TYR A 217 10.03 6.32 -0.18
N PRO A 218 9.92 7.44 0.56
CA PRO A 218 9.13 8.58 0.11
C PRO A 218 9.76 9.21 -1.14
N VAL A 219 8.94 9.91 -1.92
CA VAL A 219 9.33 10.55 -3.18
C VAL A 219 9.14 12.06 -3.11
N VAL A 220 10.16 12.81 -3.51
CA VAL A 220 10.11 14.26 -3.76
C VAL A 220 10.05 14.47 -5.26
N TYR A 221 8.91 14.90 -5.78
CA TYR A 221 8.76 15.33 -7.16
C TYR A 221 9.19 16.80 -7.25
N PHE A 222 10.25 17.09 -8.02
CA PHE A 222 10.83 18.42 -8.12
C PHE A 222 10.55 19.07 -9.48
N LEU A 223 9.89 20.23 -9.47
CA LEU A 223 9.45 20.96 -10.66
C LEU A 223 10.39 22.14 -10.96
N HIS A 224 10.83 22.23 -12.21
CA HIS A 224 11.77 23.27 -12.67
C HIS A 224 11.06 24.60 -12.94
N GLY A 225 11.77 25.71 -12.73
CA GLY A 225 11.29 27.03 -13.14
C GLY A 225 11.48 27.32 -14.63
N LEU A 226 11.39 28.61 -14.95
CA LEU A 226 11.69 29.19 -16.26
C LEU A 226 13.08 29.86 -16.26
N PRO A 227 13.74 30.04 -17.43
CA PRO A 227 13.32 29.55 -18.75
C PRO A 227 13.48 28.03 -18.87
N ALA A 228 12.46 27.34 -19.39
CA ALA A 228 12.48 25.90 -19.57
C ALA A 228 12.65 25.48 -21.04
N SER A 229 12.97 24.20 -21.23
CA SER A 229 13.21 23.54 -22.52
C SER A 229 12.99 22.03 -22.36
N SER A 230 13.20 21.25 -23.42
CA SER A 230 13.21 19.78 -23.32
C SER A 230 14.28 19.21 -22.37
N GLN A 231 15.22 20.02 -21.85
CA GLN A 231 16.31 19.57 -20.96
C GLN A 231 16.27 20.18 -19.54
N ALA A 232 15.37 21.11 -19.24
CA ALA A 232 15.38 21.87 -17.96
C ALA A 232 15.37 20.99 -16.69
N TYR A 233 14.70 19.82 -16.77
CA TYR A 233 14.65 18.80 -15.72
C TYR A 233 16.01 18.23 -15.27
N ARG A 234 17.09 18.49 -16.01
CA ARG A 234 18.45 18.02 -15.68
C ARG A 234 19.16 18.89 -14.65
N ASN A 235 18.69 20.11 -14.40
CA ASN A 235 19.37 21.11 -13.58
C ASN A 235 19.14 20.89 -12.07
N VAL A 236 19.35 19.65 -11.59
CA VAL A 236 18.99 19.19 -10.23
C VAL A 236 20.18 18.72 -9.38
N GLY A 237 21.42 18.87 -9.86
CA GLY A 237 22.62 18.48 -9.11
C GLY A 237 22.70 19.10 -7.71
N PHE A 238 22.36 20.39 -7.57
CA PHE A 238 22.34 21.07 -6.26
C PHE A 238 21.35 20.46 -5.25
N LEU A 239 20.34 19.73 -5.72
CA LEU A 239 19.40 18.99 -4.87
C LEU A 239 19.99 17.65 -4.41
N GLN A 240 20.87 17.04 -5.20
CA GLN A 240 21.64 15.86 -4.80
C GLN A 240 22.55 16.20 -3.60
N ASP A 241 23.26 17.33 -3.68
CA ASP A 241 24.09 17.84 -2.59
C ASP A 241 23.26 18.20 -1.34
N ALA A 242 22.12 18.89 -1.53
CA ALA A 242 21.20 19.23 -0.45
C ALA A 242 20.64 18.00 0.27
N LEU A 243 20.31 16.93 -0.47
CA LEU A 243 19.83 15.66 0.08
C LEU A 243 20.94 14.83 0.76
N ALA A 244 22.19 14.90 0.28
CA ALA A 244 23.28 14.06 0.77
C ALA A 244 23.60 14.27 2.26
N GLY A 245 23.36 15.48 2.80
CA GLY A 245 23.51 15.78 4.23
C GLY A 245 22.35 15.33 5.14
N LEU A 246 21.25 14.81 4.59
CA LEU A 246 20.02 14.55 5.36
C LEU A 246 19.94 13.12 5.92
N ARG A 247 19.57 13.03 7.21
CA ARG A 247 19.34 11.73 7.89
C ARG A 247 18.15 10.94 7.33
N ARG A 248 17.19 11.61 6.70
CA ARG A 248 16.00 10.99 6.12
C ARG A 248 16.25 10.74 4.63
N ARG A 249 16.10 9.49 4.20
CA ARG A 249 16.30 9.07 2.80
C ARG A 249 14.99 9.13 2.02
N ALA A 250 15.08 9.62 0.79
CA ALA A 250 13.98 9.74 -0.17
C ALA A 250 14.52 9.52 -1.59
N ILE A 251 13.63 9.29 -2.53
CA ILE A 251 13.91 9.35 -3.97
C ILE A 251 13.52 10.75 -4.45
N LEU A 252 14.35 11.42 -5.25
CA LEU A 252 13.97 12.67 -5.93
C LEU A 252 13.73 12.41 -7.41
N VAL A 253 12.63 12.95 -7.94
CA VAL A 253 12.23 12.78 -9.35
C VAL A 253 11.99 14.15 -9.99
N ALA A 254 12.72 14.47 -11.04
CA ALA A 254 12.57 15.71 -11.80
C ALA A 254 12.08 15.40 -13.23
N PRO A 255 10.81 15.67 -13.56
CA PRO A 255 10.25 15.39 -14.88
C PRO A 255 10.56 16.48 -15.91
N GLN A 256 10.72 16.07 -17.17
CA GLN A 256 10.68 16.94 -18.33
C GLN A 256 9.25 17.49 -18.49
N ALA A 257 8.98 18.65 -17.89
CA ALA A 257 7.66 19.29 -17.89
C ALA A 257 7.54 20.45 -18.90
N ALA A 258 8.39 20.45 -19.92
CA ALA A 258 8.40 21.41 -21.02
C ALA A 258 8.94 20.77 -22.31
N ARG A 259 8.75 21.46 -23.45
CA ARG A 259 9.31 21.11 -24.76
C ARG A 259 9.90 22.35 -25.41
N ASP A 260 10.74 22.19 -26.43
CA ASP A 260 11.42 23.31 -27.09
C ASP A 260 10.45 24.21 -27.91
N HIS A 261 9.23 23.73 -28.16
CA HIS A 261 8.10 24.47 -28.74
C HIS A 261 6.94 24.73 -27.74
N ASP A 262 7.12 24.35 -26.47
CA ASP A 262 6.13 24.46 -25.40
C ASP A 262 6.92 24.68 -24.09
N THR A 263 7.64 25.80 -24.06
CA THR A 263 8.65 26.13 -23.04
C THR A 263 8.06 26.74 -21.78
N ASP A 264 6.80 27.17 -21.84
CA ASP A 264 6.05 27.72 -20.70
C ASP A 264 4.61 27.19 -20.69
N PRO A 265 4.40 25.94 -20.25
CA PRO A 265 3.06 25.38 -20.09
C PRO A 265 2.43 25.70 -18.72
N GLU A 266 3.14 26.38 -17.81
CA GLU A 266 2.73 26.63 -16.41
C GLU A 266 2.25 25.37 -15.66
N TYR A 267 2.70 24.16 -16.05
CA TYR A 267 2.21 22.88 -15.54
C TYR A 267 0.70 22.63 -15.71
N LEU A 268 0.02 23.39 -16.59
CA LEU A 268 -1.43 23.33 -16.79
C LEU A 268 -1.85 22.35 -17.90
N ASP A 269 -3.13 21.94 -17.86
CA ASP A 269 -3.75 21.21 -18.97
C ASP A 269 -4.27 22.19 -20.05
N TRP A 270 -3.58 22.22 -21.20
CA TRP A 270 -3.94 23.08 -22.35
C TRP A 270 -4.73 22.34 -23.45
N GLY A 271 -5.10 21.09 -23.24
CA GLY A 271 -5.81 20.27 -24.22
C GLY A 271 -4.93 19.23 -24.92
N PRO A 272 -5.53 18.37 -25.78
CA PRO A 272 -5.00 17.04 -26.07
C PRO A 272 -3.58 17.01 -26.68
N GLY A 273 -2.59 16.65 -25.87
CA GLY A 273 -1.15 16.66 -26.24
C GLY A 273 -0.31 17.71 -25.51
N ARG A 274 -0.94 18.60 -24.75
CA ARG A 274 -0.36 19.58 -23.82
C ARG A 274 -1.03 19.52 -22.44
N ASP A 275 -1.53 18.34 -22.07
CA ASP A 275 -2.15 18.09 -20.76
C ASP A 275 -1.05 17.82 -19.70
N TRP A 276 -0.34 18.88 -19.29
CA TRP A 276 0.82 18.78 -18.41
C TRP A 276 0.46 18.54 -16.94
N GLU A 277 -0.67 19.05 -16.46
CA GLU A 277 -1.15 18.80 -15.10
C GLU A 277 -1.37 17.30 -14.93
N ARG A 278 -2.14 16.69 -15.85
CA ARG A 278 -2.39 15.26 -15.85
C ARG A 278 -1.12 14.41 -15.99
N ALA A 279 -0.17 14.85 -16.83
CA ALA A 279 1.10 14.14 -16.99
C ALA A 279 1.93 14.11 -15.69
N VAL A 280 1.97 15.21 -14.94
CA VAL A 280 2.80 15.36 -13.74
C VAL A 280 2.10 14.89 -12.45
N SER A 281 0.78 15.10 -12.31
CA SER A 281 0.06 14.71 -11.08
C SER A 281 -0.43 13.25 -11.07
N GLN A 282 -0.68 12.64 -12.24
CA GLN A 282 -1.27 11.29 -12.33
C GLN A 282 -0.37 10.28 -13.03
N GLU A 283 0.09 10.57 -14.26
CA GLU A 283 0.84 9.59 -15.06
C GLU A 283 2.26 9.37 -14.51
N LEU A 284 2.94 10.43 -14.09
CA LEU A 284 4.29 10.38 -13.50
C LEU A 284 4.35 9.59 -12.17
N PRO A 285 3.51 9.84 -11.15
CA PRO A 285 3.53 9.03 -9.93
C PRO A 285 3.17 7.56 -10.17
N ALA A 286 2.24 7.26 -11.09
CA ALA A 286 1.91 5.88 -11.44
C ALA A 286 3.08 5.15 -12.13
N TYR A 287 3.86 5.84 -12.97
CA TYR A 287 5.10 5.30 -13.53
C TYR A 287 6.16 5.09 -12.43
N VAL A 288 6.38 6.08 -11.58
CA VAL A 288 7.42 6.04 -10.53
C VAL A 288 7.13 4.95 -9.49
N ASP A 289 5.88 4.81 -9.04
CA ASP A 289 5.46 3.77 -8.09
C ASP A 289 5.49 2.33 -8.67
N THR A 290 5.58 2.18 -10.00
CA THR A 290 5.71 0.87 -10.68
C THR A 290 7.14 0.50 -11.07
N HIS A 291 8.08 1.46 -11.08
CA HIS A 291 9.46 1.23 -11.51
C HIS A 291 10.49 1.37 -10.38
N PHE A 292 10.15 2.07 -9.29
CA PHE A 292 11.05 2.29 -8.14
C PHE A 292 10.45 1.77 -6.83
N ARG A 293 11.30 1.53 -5.82
CA ARG A 293 10.84 1.15 -4.47
C ARG A 293 10.30 2.37 -3.72
N THR A 294 9.12 2.83 -4.10
CA THR A 294 8.41 3.94 -3.45
C THR A 294 7.42 3.46 -2.40
N ILE A 295 6.95 4.37 -1.55
CA ILE A 295 5.74 4.16 -0.73
C ILE A 295 4.54 4.78 -1.49
N PRO A 296 3.60 3.99 -2.03
CA PRO A 296 2.48 4.49 -2.85
C PRO A 296 1.32 5.02 -1.99
N ASP A 297 1.62 5.97 -1.09
CA ASP A 297 0.66 6.66 -0.21
C ASP A 297 0.96 8.17 -0.27
N ARG A 298 -0.07 9.02 -0.33
CA ARG A 298 0.08 10.48 -0.40
C ARG A 298 0.98 11.05 0.70
N ARG A 299 0.97 10.44 1.90
CA ARG A 299 1.81 10.85 3.04
C ARG A 299 3.31 10.69 2.75
N ALA A 300 3.67 9.93 1.74
CA ALA A 300 5.03 9.69 1.30
C ALA A 300 5.37 10.38 -0.05
N ARG A 301 4.48 11.23 -0.60
CA ARG A 301 4.75 12.03 -1.80
C ARG A 301 4.79 13.53 -1.47
N ALA A 302 5.93 14.16 -1.75
CA ALA A 302 6.09 15.61 -1.75
C ALA A 302 6.08 16.15 -3.18
N LEU A 303 5.48 17.33 -3.39
CA LEU A 303 5.59 18.09 -4.63
C LEU A 303 6.24 19.44 -4.33
N VAL A 304 7.41 19.67 -4.93
CA VAL A 304 8.30 20.81 -4.63
C VAL A 304 8.68 21.46 -5.94
N GLY A 305 8.87 22.78 -5.99
CA GLY A 305 9.44 23.41 -7.18
C GLY A 305 9.90 24.85 -6.97
N LEU A 306 10.71 25.34 -7.91
CA LEU A 306 11.25 26.70 -7.91
C LEU A 306 10.58 27.60 -8.96
N SER A 307 10.35 28.88 -8.63
CA SER A 307 9.75 29.86 -9.56
C SER A 307 8.43 29.33 -10.18
N ALA A 308 8.30 29.26 -11.51
CA ALA A 308 7.17 28.62 -12.21
C ALA A 308 6.87 27.17 -11.75
N GLY A 309 7.90 26.39 -11.40
CA GLY A 309 7.74 25.08 -10.79
C GLY A 309 7.17 25.13 -9.37
N GLY A 310 7.39 26.23 -8.64
CA GLY A 310 6.77 26.48 -7.33
C GLY A 310 5.29 26.86 -7.44
N TYR A 311 4.92 27.62 -8.47
CA TYR A 311 3.51 27.80 -8.86
C TYR A 311 2.88 26.45 -9.21
N GLY A 312 3.49 25.68 -10.11
CA GLY A 312 3.04 24.35 -10.52
C GLY A 312 2.89 23.39 -9.34
N ALA A 313 3.84 23.39 -8.39
CA ALA A 313 3.77 22.51 -7.22
C ALA A 313 2.54 22.79 -6.35
N VAL A 314 2.18 24.05 -6.15
CA VAL A 314 0.99 24.42 -5.36
C VAL A 314 -0.29 24.25 -6.16
N ALA A 315 -0.32 24.59 -7.45
CA ALA A 315 -1.46 24.39 -8.33
C ALA A 315 -1.86 22.91 -8.40
N LEU A 316 -0.92 22.04 -8.76
CA LEU A 316 -1.13 20.60 -8.86
C LEU A 316 -1.51 19.99 -7.51
N ALA A 317 -0.85 20.39 -6.41
CA ALA A 317 -1.20 19.84 -5.10
C ALA A 317 -2.57 20.31 -4.61
N PHE A 318 -3.00 21.54 -4.89
CA PHE A 318 -4.36 22.02 -4.58
C PHE A 318 -5.44 21.30 -5.40
N HIS A 319 -5.13 20.90 -6.63
CA HIS A 319 -6.03 20.12 -7.48
C HIS A 319 -6.08 18.62 -7.12
N HIS A 320 -4.99 18.06 -6.58
CA HIS A 320 -4.81 16.62 -6.30
C HIS A 320 -4.35 16.38 -4.84
N LEU A 321 -5.06 16.98 -3.87
CA LEU A 321 -4.73 16.90 -2.43
C LEU A 321 -4.81 15.46 -1.88
N GLU A 322 -5.58 14.58 -2.50
CA GLU A 322 -5.62 13.15 -2.21
C GLU A 322 -4.35 12.39 -2.67
N SER A 323 -3.53 12.98 -3.55
CA SER A 323 -2.34 12.33 -4.14
C SER A 323 -1.00 12.77 -3.53
N PHE A 324 -0.91 13.97 -2.95
CA PHE A 324 0.30 14.54 -2.35
C PHE A 324 0.06 14.99 -0.89
N GLY A 325 1.03 14.78 0.00
CA GLY A 325 0.92 15.07 1.44
C GLY A 325 1.86 16.17 1.95
N VAL A 326 2.83 16.59 1.13
CA VAL A 326 3.80 17.65 1.40
C VAL A 326 3.92 18.51 0.14
N VAL A 327 3.93 19.83 0.29
CA VAL A 327 3.97 20.79 -0.81
C VAL A 327 4.94 21.90 -0.46
N GLU A 328 5.84 22.26 -1.38
CA GLU A 328 6.69 23.45 -1.23
C GLU A 328 6.79 24.30 -2.50
N SER A 329 6.68 25.63 -2.34
CA SER A 329 6.98 26.62 -3.38
C SER A 329 8.21 27.44 -3.02
N TRP A 330 9.26 27.33 -3.83
CA TRP A 330 10.53 28.05 -3.65
C TRP A 330 10.55 29.27 -4.58
N SER A 331 10.13 30.42 -4.04
CA SER A 331 9.97 31.70 -4.75
C SER A 331 9.02 31.64 -5.95
N GLY A 332 8.04 30.73 -5.91
CA GLY A 332 6.97 30.70 -6.90
C GLY A 332 5.92 31.78 -6.69
N TYR A 333 5.00 31.85 -7.64
CA TYR A 333 3.84 32.73 -7.68
C TYR A 333 2.55 31.90 -7.67
N PHE A 334 1.39 32.56 -7.71
CA PHE A 334 0.08 31.97 -7.40
C PHE A 334 -1.02 32.41 -8.39
N HIS A 335 -0.65 33.08 -9.48
CA HIS A 335 -1.41 33.17 -10.73
C HIS A 335 -0.50 32.82 -11.91
N PRO A 336 -0.98 32.12 -12.96
CA PRO A 336 -0.15 31.77 -14.11
C PRO A 336 0.24 33.03 -14.89
N THR A 337 1.50 33.11 -15.31
CA THR A 337 2.10 34.26 -15.99
C THR A 337 2.73 33.88 -17.32
N ASN A 338 3.05 34.87 -18.13
CA ASN A 338 3.93 34.72 -19.29
C ASN A 338 5.41 34.58 -18.84
N PRO A 339 6.35 34.18 -19.72
CA PRO A 339 7.72 33.83 -19.28
C PRO A 339 8.54 34.94 -18.61
N SER A 340 8.12 36.19 -18.71
CA SER A 340 8.73 37.34 -18.03
C SER A 340 8.17 37.61 -16.62
N GLY A 341 7.07 36.97 -16.23
CA GLY A 341 6.37 37.21 -14.96
C GLY A 341 5.63 38.56 -14.93
N THR A 342 5.17 39.07 -16.08
CA THR A 342 4.63 40.45 -16.19
C THR A 342 3.22 40.56 -16.75
N LYS A 343 2.65 39.47 -17.28
CA LYS A 343 1.26 39.38 -17.75
C LYS A 343 0.66 38.06 -17.29
N ALA A 344 -0.55 38.10 -16.73
CA ALA A 344 -1.32 36.89 -16.44
C ALA A 344 -1.70 36.16 -17.74
N LEU A 345 -1.74 34.83 -17.73
CA LEU A 345 -2.20 34.05 -18.89
C LEU A 345 -3.72 34.05 -19.02
N ASP A 346 -4.21 34.07 -20.26
CA ASP A 346 -5.57 33.67 -20.60
C ASP A 346 -5.56 32.23 -21.14
N LEU A 347 -6.27 31.35 -20.44
CA LEU A 347 -6.43 29.92 -20.73
C LEU A 347 -7.69 29.66 -21.57
N GLY A 348 -8.21 30.69 -22.25
CA GLY A 348 -9.34 30.62 -23.18
C GLY A 348 -10.71 30.42 -22.51
N SER A 349 -10.80 30.42 -21.18
CA SER A 349 -12.09 30.39 -20.49
C SER A 349 -12.05 30.97 -19.08
N SER A 350 -13.15 31.62 -18.69
CA SER A 350 -13.38 32.09 -17.31
C SER A 350 -13.38 30.97 -16.26
N HIS A 351 -13.56 29.70 -16.65
CA HIS A 351 -13.41 28.57 -15.72
C HIS A 351 -11.94 28.26 -15.48
N ALA A 352 -11.16 28.03 -16.55
CA ALA A 352 -9.73 27.74 -16.45
C ALA A 352 -8.97 28.88 -15.74
N ASN A 353 -9.23 30.14 -16.10
CA ASN A 353 -8.59 31.32 -15.50
C ASN A 353 -8.92 31.47 -14.00
N ARG A 354 -10.08 30.97 -13.53
CA ARG A 354 -10.39 30.92 -12.09
C ARG A 354 -9.76 29.74 -11.37
N ARG A 355 -9.56 28.60 -12.07
CA ARG A 355 -8.96 27.39 -11.51
C ARG A 355 -7.45 27.55 -11.31
N ALA A 356 -6.76 28.12 -12.30
CA ALA A 356 -5.31 28.33 -12.26
C ALA A 356 -4.87 29.48 -11.32
N ASN A 357 -5.73 30.47 -11.08
CA ASN A 357 -5.45 31.54 -10.12
C ASN A 357 -5.69 31.05 -8.68
N LEU A 358 -4.61 30.70 -7.97
CA LEU A 358 -4.66 29.98 -6.71
C LEU A 358 -5.15 30.84 -5.54
N HIS A 359 -4.95 32.16 -5.59
CA HIS A 359 -5.59 33.12 -4.68
C HIS A 359 -7.12 32.93 -4.61
N ARG A 360 -7.75 32.66 -5.76
CA ARG A 360 -9.20 32.37 -5.85
C ARG A 360 -9.59 30.98 -5.33
N ALA A 361 -8.65 30.06 -5.20
CA ALA A 361 -8.89 28.72 -4.64
C ALA A 361 -8.87 28.70 -3.10
N VAL A 362 -8.06 29.54 -2.44
CA VAL A 362 -7.78 29.52 -0.99
C VAL A 362 -9.04 29.37 -0.13
N ALA A 363 -10.08 30.16 -0.40
CA ALA A 363 -11.31 30.16 0.39
C ALA A 363 -12.07 28.80 0.39
N GLY A 364 -11.94 28.01 -0.68
CA GLY A 364 -12.56 26.68 -0.78
C GLY A 364 -11.74 25.55 -0.15
N LEU A 365 -10.42 25.72 -0.02
CA LEU A 365 -9.49 24.65 0.33
C LEU A 365 -9.57 24.20 1.80
N ARG A 366 -10.15 24.98 2.71
CA ARG A 366 -10.23 24.66 4.14
C ARG A 366 -10.84 23.29 4.41
N GLN A 367 -11.90 22.90 3.69
CA GLN A 367 -12.51 21.58 3.88
C GLN A 367 -11.68 20.46 3.25
N ALA A 368 -11.01 20.72 2.12
CA ALA A 368 -10.13 19.75 1.48
C ALA A 368 -8.90 19.45 2.36
N PHE A 369 -8.25 20.45 2.95
CA PHE A 369 -7.16 20.29 3.92
C PHE A 369 -7.58 19.56 5.21
N ARG A 370 -8.87 19.59 5.59
CA ARG A 370 -9.39 18.79 6.73
C ARG A 370 -9.57 17.31 6.38
N VAL A 371 -9.92 16.98 5.13
CA VAL A 371 -10.06 15.60 4.65
C VAL A 371 -8.70 15.01 4.27
N HIS A 372 -7.82 15.84 3.72
CA HIS A 372 -6.47 15.51 3.31
C HIS A 372 -5.46 16.47 3.96
N PRO A 373 -5.06 16.23 5.22
CA PRO A 373 -4.02 17.00 5.87
C PRO A 373 -2.71 16.97 5.07
N THR A 374 -2.18 18.16 4.82
CA THR A 374 -1.05 18.42 3.93
C THR A 374 -0.13 19.42 4.61
N PHE A 375 1.17 19.13 4.66
CA PHE A 375 2.15 20.16 4.99
C PHE A 375 2.31 21.07 3.76
N PHE A 376 2.26 22.38 3.97
CA PHE A 376 2.45 23.37 2.91
C PHE A 376 3.47 24.42 3.39
N GLY A 377 4.64 24.43 2.77
CA GLY A 377 5.65 25.48 2.93
C GLY A 377 5.73 26.37 1.70
N PHE A 378 6.03 27.66 1.86
CA PHE A 378 6.46 28.49 0.74
C PHE A 378 7.41 29.61 1.21
N TYR A 379 8.40 29.91 0.39
CA TYR A 379 9.58 30.68 0.80
C TYR A 379 10.00 31.64 -0.32
N VAL A 380 10.27 32.90 0.00
CA VAL A 380 10.62 33.91 -1.03
C VAL A 380 11.72 34.85 -0.55
N GLY A 381 12.45 35.41 -1.52
CA GLY A 381 13.50 36.39 -1.26
C GLY A 381 12.97 37.71 -0.68
N ARG A 382 13.69 38.28 0.29
CA ARG A 382 13.42 39.63 0.83
C ARG A 382 13.62 40.70 -0.22
N GLU A 383 14.53 40.48 -1.16
CA GLU A 383 14.84 41.36 -2.30
C GLU A 383 14.22 40.83 -3.61
N ASP A 384 13.31 39.84 -3.55
CA ASP A 384 12.54 39.40 -4.71
C ASP A 384 11.50 40.48 -5.10
N ALA A 385 11.90 41.38 -5.99
CA ALA A 385 11.06 42.45 -6.51
C ALA A 385 9.91 41.97 -7.41
N ARG A 386 9.84 40.68 -7.77
CA ARG A 386 8.79 40.13 -8.65
C ARG A 386 7.63 39.54 -7.83
N PHE A 387 7.92 38.54 -6.99
CA PHE A 387 6.87 37.69 -6.41
C PHE A 387 6.72 37.80 -4.89
N ARG A 388 7.60 38.53 -4.19
CA ARG A 388 7.50 38.75 -2.73
C ARG A 388 6.15 39.34 -2.30
N ALA A 389 5.63 40.31 -3.06
CA ALA A 389 4.34 40.95 -2.77
C ALA A 389 3.16 39.96 -2.88
N GLU A 390 3.21 39.07 -3.86
CA GLU A 390 2.19 38.05 -4.11
C GLU A 390 2.21 36.95 -3.05
N ASN A 391 3.41 36.49 -2.68
CA ASN A 391 3.63 35.56 -1.56
C ASN A 391 3.07 36.13 -0.24
N LEU A 392 3.30 37.42 0.03
CA LEU A 392 2.71 38.11 1.19
C LEU A 392 1.18 38.21 1.13
N THR A 393 0.58 38.23 -0.06
CA THR A 393 -0.88 38.18 -0.23
C THR A 393 -1.42 36.77 0.04
N LEU A 394 -0.83 35.72 -0.55
CA LEU A 394 -1.25 34.33 -0.30
C LEU A 394 -1.16 33.98 1.19
N HIS A 395 -0.10 34.39 1.88
CA HIS A 395 0.06 34.19 3.32
C HIS A 395 -1.13 34.75 4.13
N ARG A 396 -1.59 35.97 3.83
CA ARG A 396 -2.77 36.58 4.49
C ARG A 396 -4.06 35.84 4.17
N GLU A 397 -4.23 35.38 2.94
CA GLU A 397 -5.41 34.61 2.52
C GLU A 397 -5.49 33.25 3.21
N LEU A 398 -4.37 32.53 3.31
CA LEU A 398 -4.27 31.23 3.99
C LEU A 398 -4.51 31.37 5.50
N LEU A 399 -3.99 32.44 6.13
CA LEU A 399 -4.30 32.77 7.52
C LEU A 399 -5.81 33.04 7.70
N SER A 400 -6.42 33.85 6.82
CA SER A 400 -7.85 34.17 6.84
C SER A 400 -8.74 32.93 6.66
N ALA A 401 -8.35 32.03 5.75
CA ALA A 401 -9.03 30.74 5.54
C ALA A 401 -8.78 29.72 6.66
N GLY A 402 -7.83 29.96 7.57
CA GLY A 402 -7.44 29.03 8.62
C GLY A 402 -6.77 27.76 8.10
N ILE A 403 -5.97 27.87 7.04
CA ILE A 403 -5.21 26.77 6.43
C ILE A 403 -3.81 26.71 7.05
N PRO A 404 -3.41 25.59 7.70
CA PRO A 404 -2.06 25.44 8.24
C PRO A 404 -0.99 25.47 7.13
N HIS A 405 0.01 26.33 7.29
CA HIS A 405 1.13 26.48 6.36
C HIS A 405 2.35 27.08 7.08
N VAL A 406 3.51 26.99 6.44
CA VAL A 406 4.75 27.69 6.81
C VAL A 406 5.05 28.72 5.73
N PHE A 407 5.32 29.96 6.12
CA PHE A 407 5.78 31.02 5.23
C PHE A 407 6.99 31.75 5.84
N GLU A 408 8.03 31.97 5.06
CA GLU A 408 9.23 32.68 5.53
C GLU A 408 9.93 33.50 4.42
N LEU A 409 10.52 34.63 4.84
CA LEU A 409 11.28 35.55 3.99
C LEU A 409 12.79 35.38 4.21
N TYR A 410 13.53 35.03 3.16
CA TYR A 410 14.97 34.75 3.21
C TYR A 410 15.80 35.85 2.53
N PRO A 411 17.05 36.14 2.98
CA PRO A 411 17.90 37.12 2.31
C PRO A 411 18.27 36.70 0.88
N GLY A 412 18.06 37.60 -0.07
CA GLY A 412 18.36 37.46 -1.50
C GLY A 412 17.19 37.82 -2.42
N ALA A 413 17.51 38.01 -3.69
CA ALA A 413 16.55 38.25 -4.78
C ALA A 413 16.10 36.94 -5.45
N HIS A 414 15.21 37.04 -6.44
CA HIS A 414 14.71 35.89 -7.20
C HIS A 414 15.83 35.17 -7.97
N GLY A 415 16.31 34.02 -7.49
CA GLY A 415 17.29 33.23 -8.23
C GLY A 415 18.04 32.16 -7.43
N GLN A 416 18.89 31.43 -8.16
CA GLN A 416 19.59 30.22 -7.73
C GLN A 416 20.38 30.36 -6.42
N ARG A 417 20.87 31.55 -6.07
CA ARG A 417 21.58 31.77 -4.80
C ARG A 417 20.70 31.42 -3.60
N VAL A 418 19.47 31.93 -3.56
CA VAL A 418 18.53 31.67 -2.45
C VAL A 418 18.14 30.19 -2.43
N TRP A 419 17.82 29.63 -3.60
CA TRP A 419 17.40 28.23 -3.72
C TRP A 419 18.52 27.26 -3.30
N SER A 420 19.75 27.43 -3.78
CA SER A 420 20.88 26.58 -3.39
C SER A 420 21.26 26.73 -1.91
N THR A 421 21.24 27.96 -1.36
CA THR A 421 21.60 28.18 0.06
C THR A 421 20.58 27.56 1.03
N HIS A 422 19.30 27.50 0.69
CA HIS A 422 18.26 27.02 1.60
C HIS A 422 17.66 25.65 1.26
N ALA A 423 17.93 25.08 0.07
CA ALA A 423 17.43 23.76 -0.34
C ALA A 423 17.64 22.65 0.70
N HIS A 424 18.77 22.62 1.40
CA HIS A 424 19.02 21.62 2.45
C HIS A 424 18.03 21.74 3.62
N ALA A 425 17.73 22.97 4.08
CA ALA A 425 16.81 23.21 5.19
C ALA A 425 15.35 22.99 4.80
N TRP A 426 14.96 23.43 3.60
CA TRP A 426 13.61 23.22 3.06
C TRP A 426 13.34 21.74 2.80
N LEU A 427 14.26 21.02 2.13
CA LEU A 427 14.14 19.57 1.97
C LEU A 427 14.20 18.83 3.31
N ALA A 428 14.95 19.29 4.32
CA ALA A 428 14.88 18.71 5.67
C ALA A 428 13.48 18.79 6.27
N LEU A 429 12.79 19.93 6.11
CA LEU A 429 11.44 20.16 6.61
C LEU A 429 10.39 19.38 5.80
N ALA A 430 10.45 19.43 4.46
CA ALA A 430 9.61 18.62 3.58
C ALA A 430 9.74 17.12 3.92
N LEU A 431 10.96 16.61 4.04
CA LEU A 431 11.19 15.22 4.43
C LEU A 431 10.72 14.92 5.85
N ALA A 432 10.80 15.87 6.81
CA ALA A 432 10.30 15.67 8.17
C ALA A 432 8.79 15.35 8.19
N HIS A 433 8.00 15.99 7.31
CA HIS A 433 6.55 15.81 7.21
C HIS A 433 6.09 14.61 6.36
N LEU A 434 6.98 13.96 5.60
CA LEU A 434 6.67 12.72 4.89
C LEU A 434 6.61 11.49 5.83
N THR A 435 6.03 10.40 5.34
CA THR A 435 6.33 9.05 5.87
C THR A 435 7.83 8.77 5.68
N PRO A 436 8.56 8.26 6.70
CA PRO A 436 9.98 7.90 6.54
C PRO A 436 10.13 6.69 5.60
N ALA A 437 11.33 6.53 5.03
CA ALA A 437 11.66 5.28 4.33
C ALA A 437 11.52 4.09 5.30
N MET A 438 10.80 3.06 4.87
CA MET A 438 10.36 1.93 5.70
C MET A 438 10.51 0.63 4.91
N ARG A 439 10.58 -0.52 5.59
CA ARG A 439 10.64 -1.81 4.90
C ARG A 439 9.43 -2.01 3.98
N SER A 440 9.66 -2.67 2.85
CA SER A 440 8.67 -2.85 1.81
C SER A 440 7.48 -3.71 2.25
N ASP A 441 6.31 -3.09 2.34
CA ASP A 441 5.03 -3.78 2.21
C ASP A 441 4.44 -3.57 0.80
N PRO A 442 3.86 -4.61 0.17
CA PRO A 442 3.97 -6.01 0.58
C PRO A 442 5.42 -6.52 0.51
N PRO A 443 5.76 -7.60 1.24
CA PRO A 443 7.11 -8.16 1.29
C PRO A 443 7.59 -8.60 -0.10
N ALA A 444 8.91 -8.65 -0.29
CA ALA A 444 9.55 -8.93 -1.59
C ALA A 444 9.02 -10.19 -2.33
N GLY A 445 8.55 -11.20 -1.59
CA GLY A 445 7.92 -12.40 -2.14
C GLY A 445 6.63 -12.14 -2.94
N LEU A 446 5.89 -11.07 -2.66
CA LEU A 446 4.65 -10.71 -3.38
C LEU A 446 4.89 -9.83 -4.63
N THR A 447 6.01 -10.04 -5.32
CA THR A 447 6.30 -9.35 -6.58
C THR A 447 5.18 -9.60 -7.62
N GLY A 448 4.64 -8.53 -8.21
CA GLY A 448 3.53 -8.59 -9.18
C GLY A 448 2.12 -8.59 -8.58
N PHE A 449 1.98 -8.60 -7.25
CA PHE A 449 0.72 -8.30 -6.56
C PHE A 449 0.55 -6.79 -6.39
N VAL A 450 -0.67 -6.29 -6.58
CA VAL A 450 -1.00 -4.86 -6.43
C VAL A 450 -2.12 -4.67 -5.40
N PRO A 451 -2.09 -3.61 -4.54
CA PRO A 451 -3.20 -3.31 -3.65
C PRO A 451 -4.53 -3.12 -4.39
N VAL A 452 -5.60 -3.71 -3.87
CA VAL A 452 -6.98 -3.56 -4.38
C VAL A 452 -7.97 -3.07 -3.32
N VAL A 453 -7.75 -3.39 -2.04
CA VAL A 453 -8.54 -2.86 -0.90
C VAL A 453 -7.61 -2.59 0.28
N LYS A 454 -7.81 -1.49 0.99
CA LYS A 454 -7.13 -1.16 2.26
C LYS A 454 -8.17 -1.09 3.38
N GLY A 455 -7.90 -1.76 4.49
CA GLY A 455 -8.74 -1.77 5.69
C GLY A 455 -8.57 -0.50 6.55
N PRO A 456 -9.47 -0.26 7.51
CA PRO A 456 -9.50 0.95 8.33
C PRO A 456 -8.33 1.08 9.31
N ALA A 457 -7.72 -0.03 9.75
CA ALA A 457 -6.53 -0.04 10.61
C ALA A 457 -5.22 -0.12 9.79
N GLY A 458 -5.32 -0.43 8.50
CA GLY A 458 -4.21 -0.41 7.56
C GLY A 458 -3.84 -1.78 6.96
N GLY A 459 -4.58 -2.84 7.26
CA GLY A 459 -4.44 -4.11 6.57
C GLY A 459 -4.76 -3.95 5.07
N VAL A 460 -4.22 -4.83 4.22
CA VAL A 460 -4.28 -4.64 2.76
C VAL A 460 -4.59 -5.95 2.05
N VAL A 461 -5.55 -5.90 1.12
CA VAL A 461 -5.79 -6.96 0.15
C VAL A 461 -5.06 -6.60 -1.15
N LEU A 462 -4.31 -7.57 -1.64
CA LEU A 462 -3.42 -7.49 -2.78
C LEU A 462 -3.87 -8.51 -3.83
N SER A 463 -3.92 -8.13 -5.11
CA SER A 463 -4.35 -8.99 -6.21
C SER A 463 -3.21 -9.29 -7.19
N GLY A 464 -2.94 -10.56 -7.45
CA GLY A 464 -1.77 -11.01 -8.20
C GLY A 464 -1.91 -12.44 -8.72
N ARG A 465 -0.84 -12.99 -9.31
CA ARG A 465 -0.87 -14.34 -9.89
C ARG A 465 -0.12 -15.32 -8.99
N ILE A 466 -0.84 -16.29 -8.43
CA ILE A 466 -0.25 -17.52 -7.91
C ILE A 466 -0.16 -18.49 -9.12
N PRO A 467 1.03 -18.94 -9.55
CA PRO A 467 1.18 -19.80 -10.72
C PRO A 467 0.40 -21.11 -10.56
N ASN A 468 -0.36 -21.51 -11.59
CA ASN A 468 -0.95 -22.84 -11.68
C ASN A 468 -0.03 -23.70 -12.57
N THR A 469 0.42 -24.86 -12.09
CA THR A 469 1.39 -25.72 -12.80
C THR A 469 0.73 -26.70 -13.77
N LEU A 470 -0.55 -27.02 -13.57
CA LEU A 470 -1.41 -27.71 -14.53
C LEU A 470 -1.87 -26.72 -15.61
N GLU A 471 -2.68 -25.75 -15.22
CA GLU A 471 -3.27 -24.73 -16.10
C GLU A 471 -2.32 -23.54 -16.29
N ARG A 472 -1.11 -23.82 -16.80
CA ARG A 472 -0.02 -22.83 -16.96
C ARG A 472 -0.40 -21.58 -17.76
N TRP A 473 -1.42 -21.70 -18.60
CA TRP A 473 -1.98 -20.67 -19.45
C TRP A 473 -2.98 -19.75 -18.72
N ASP A 474 -3.48 -20.13 -17.54
CA ASP A 474 -4.37 -19.28 -16.74
C ASP A 474 -3.65 -18.02 -16.24
N ARG A 475 -4.27 -16.87 -16.47
CA ARG A 475 -3.78 -15.52 -16.13
C ARG A 475 -4.69 -14.79 -15.14
N ARG A 476 -5.75 -15.45 -14.65
CA ARG A 476 -6.65 -14.90 -13.62
C ARG A 476 -5.86 -14.63 -12.32
N ARG A 477 -6.39 -13.72 -11.50
CA ARG A 477 -5.73 -13.26 -10.28
C ARG A 477 -6.33 -13.92 -9.05
N SER A 478 -5.45 -14.48 -8.22
CA SER A 478 -5.71 -14.79 -6.81
C SER A 478 -5.53 -13.52 -5.97
N SER A 479 -5.81 -13.56 -4.68
CA SER A 479 -5.57 -12.42 -3.78
C SER A 479 -5.03 -12.83 -2.42
N VAL A 480 -4.34 -11.92 -1.74
CA VAL A 480 -3.77 -12.12 -0.40
C VAL A 480 -4.15 -10.93 0.48
N TYR A 481 -4.67 -11.19 1.69
CA TYR A 481 -4.80 -10.19 2.75
C TYR A 481 -3.58 -10.26 3.68
N LEU A 482 -2.98 -9.10 3.94
CA LEU A 482 -1.99 -8.89 5.00
C LEU A 482 -2.61 -8.04 6.12
N PRO A 483 -2.37 -8.39 7.40
CA PRO A 483 -2.93 -7.69 8.55
C PRO A 483 -2.32 -6.28 8.76
N PRO A 484 -2.96 -5.40 9.56
CA PRO A 484 -2.37 -4.13 9.98
C PRO A 484 -1.02 -4.34 10.65
N GLY A 485 0.00 -3.60 10.22
CA GLY A 485 1.36 -3.71 10.78
C GLY A 485 2.03 -5.05 10.53
N PHE A 486 1.78 -5.67 9.37
CA PHE A 486 2.47 -6.87 8.91
C PHE A 486 4.01 -6.73 8.94
N GLN A 487 4.71 -7.84 9.16
CA GLN A 487 6.17 -7.90 9.30
C GLN A 487 6.72 -9.13 8.56
N ALA A 488 7.58 -8.91 7.58
CA ALA A 488 8.21 -9.99 6.80
C ALA A 488 9.05 -10.99 7.63
N SER A 489 9.39 -10.64 8.88
CA SER A 489 10.19 -11.43 9.83
C SER A 489 9.38 -12.31 10.79
N SER A 490 8.05 -12.18 10.81
CA SER A 490 7.19 -12.69 11.89
C SER A 490 6.19 -13.72 11.34
N PRO A 491 6.10 -14.95 11.89
CA PRO A 491 5.23 -15.99 11.35
C PRO A 491 3.75 -15.70 11.68
N TYR A 492 2.89 -15.73 10.67
CA TYR A 492 1.44 -15.54 10.81
C TYR A 492 0.67 -16.86 10.64
N PRO A 493 -0.43 -17.07 11.38
CA PRO A 493 -1.45 -18.03 10.99
C PRO A 493 -2.11 -17.62 9.66
N VAL A 494 -2.66 -18.60 8.94
CA VAL A 494 -3.17 -18.42 7.57
C VAL A 494 -4.51 -19.11 7.34
N ILE A 495 -5.43 -18.41 6.66
CA ILE A 495 -6.69 -18.98 6.18
C ILE A 495 -6.73 -19.01 4.65
N PHE A 496 -6.92 -20.20 4.08
CA PHE A 496 -7.16 -20.38 2.65
C PHE A 496 -8.67 -20.28 2.37
N LEU A 497 -9.07 -19.34 1.51
CA LEU A 497 -10.46 -18.91 1.30
C LEU A 497 -10.96 -19.31 -0.09
N LEU A 498 -11.82 -20.33 -0.15
CA LEU A 498 -12.33 -20.93 -1.38
C LEU A 498 -13.69 -20.34 -1.77
N HIS A 499 -13.78 -19.70 -2.94
CA HIS A 499 -15.02 -19.07 -3.40
C HIS A 499 -16.08 -20.09 -3.83
N GLY A 500 -17.36 -19.72 -3.72
CA GLY A 500 -18.48 -20.54 -4.18
C GLY A 500 -18.74 -20.43 -5.68
N PHE A 501 -19.86 -21.02 -6.12
CA PHE A 501 -20.37 -21.00 -7.48
C PHE A 501 -21.62 -20.11 -7.61
N PRO A 502 -21.70 -19.21 -8.62
CA PRO A 502 -20.57 -18.63 -9.34
C PRO A 502 -19.75 -17.72 -8.40
N GLY A 503 -18.44 -17.58 -8.64
CA GLY A 503 -17.60 -16.80 -7.72
C GLY A 503 -16.20 -16.43 -8.23
N SER A 504 -15.49 -15.69 -7.39
CA SER A 504 -14.09 -15.29 -7.58
C SER A 504 -13.47 -14.89 -6.23
N PRO A 505 -12.13 -14.72 -6.14
CA PRO A 505 -11.47 -14.13 -4.97
C PRO A 505 -12.04 -12.78 -4.52
N SER A 506 -12.58 -11.97 -5.45
CA SER A 506 -13.13 -10.65 -5.12
C SER A 506 -14.41 -10.72 -4.29
N GLY A 507 -15.11 -11.86 -4.29
CA GLY A 507 -16.23 -12.11 -3.39
C GLY A 507 -15.89 -11.92 -1.90
N PHE A 508 -14.65 -12.20 -1.48
CA PHE A 508 -14.23 -12.04 -0.09
C PHE A 508 -13.99 -10.57 0.29
N TYR A 509 -13.37 -9.77 -0.58
CA TYR A 509 -13.05 -8.37 -0.24
C TYR A 509 -14.14 -7.37 -0.66
N ASP A 510 -14.79 -7.55 -1.80
CA ASP A 510 -15.92 -6.71 -2.23
C ASP A 510 -17.22 -7.10 -1.48
N SER A 511 -17.59 -8.38 -1.58
CA SER A 511 -18.89 -8.88 -1.14
C SER A 511 -18.94 -9.34 0.31
N LEU A 512 -17.80 -9.65 0.96
CA LEU A 512 -17.74 -9.95 2.40
C LEU A 512 -16.93 -8.93 3.23
N GLN A 513 -16.33 -7.92 2.59
CA GLN A 513 -15.59 -6.83 3.26
C GLN A 513 -14.42 -7.32 4.15
N LEU A 514 -13.69 -8.35 3.71
CA LEU A 514 -12.59 -9.00 4.45
C LEU A 514 -11.66 -8.02 5.17
N ALA A 515 -11.06 -7.07 4.45
CA ALA A 515 -10.13 -6.10 5.01
C ALA A 515 -10.74 -5.24 6.14
N LYS A 516 -12.05 -5.00 6.11
CA LYS A 516 -12.74 -4.20 7.13
C LYS A 516 -12.95 -5.00 8.41
N PHE A 517 -13.47 -6.23 8.31
CA PHE A 517 -13.78 -7.02 9.50
C PHE A 517 -12.51 -7.62 10.13
N ALA A 518 -11.52 -8.03 9.32
CA ALA A 518 -10.25 -8.54 9.83
C ALA A 518 -9.49 -7.45 10.62
N ASP A 519 -9.36 -6.24 10.05
CA ASP A 519 -8.80 -5.08 10.75
C ASP A 519 -9.55 -4.80 12.06
N GLN A 520 -10.88 -4.88 12.08
CA GLN A 520 -11.69 -4.70 13.30
C GLN A 520 -11.43 -5.76 14.38
N LEU A 521 -11.29 -7.05 14.02
CA LEU A 521 -10.99 -8.11 14.98
C LEU A 521 -9.56 -8.00 15.53
N ILE A 522 -8.59 -7.68 14.67
CA ILE A 522 -7.17 -7.55 15.04
C ILE A 522 -6.97 -6.31 15.93
N SER A 523 -7.53 -5.16 15.55
CA SER A 523 -7.45 -3.92 16.35
C SER A 523 -8.25 -3.94 17.66
N SER A 524 -9.19 -4.89 17.82
CA SER A 524 -9.87 -5.17 19.10
C SER A 524 -9.25 -6.35 19.87
N HIS A 525 -8.11 -6.87 19.41
CA HIS A 525 -7.37 -7.99 19.99
C HIS A 525 -8.18 -9.30 20.17
N ARG A 526 -9.30 -9.44 19.44
CA ARG A 526 -10.16 -10.64 19.48
C ARG A 526 -9.55 -11.81 18.72
N VAL A 527 -8.68 -11.53 17.75
CA VAL A 527 -7.90 -12.53 17.01
C VAL A 527 -6.45 -12.07 16.91
N THR A 528 -5.53 -13.03 16.80
CA THR A 528 -4.15 -12.71 16.42
C THR A 528 -4.11 -12.17 14.97
N PRO A 529 -3.15 -11.29 14.63
CA PRO A 529 -2.89 -10.93 13.24
C PRO A 529 -2.72 -12.19 12.38
N PHE A 530 -3.40 -12.25 11.23
CA PHE A 530 -3.43 -13.42 10.36
C PHE A 530 -3.39 -13.03 8.88
N VAL A 531 -2.93 -13.95 8.03
CA VAL A 531 -2.91 -13.82 6.57
C VAL A 531 -4.12 -14.56 5.98
N ALA A 532 -4.72 -14.03 4.91
CA ALA A 532 -5.71 -14.80 4.15
C ALA A 532 -5.30 -14.95 2.68
N VAL A 533 -5.36 -16.17 2.14
CA VAL A 533 -5.02 -16.48 0.74
C VAL A 533 -6.29 -16.89 0.02
N MET A 534 -6.65 -16.16 -1.03
CA MET A 534 -7.88 -16.31 -1.82
C MET A 534 -7.52 -16.78 -3.24
N PRO A 535 -7.33 -18.08 -3.48
CA PRO A 535 -7.05 -18.62 -4.81
C PRO A 535 -8.24 -18.49 -5.76
N VAL A 536 -7.97 -18.28 -7.05
CA VAL A 536 -8.97 -18.37 -8.11
C VAL A 536 -9.10 -19.82 -8.60
N ALA A 537 -10.33 -20.28 -8.84
CA ALA A 537 -10.59 -21.60 -9.42
C ALA A 537 -11.71 -21.54 -10.47
N GLY A 538 -12.14 -22.72 -10.93
CA GLY A 538 -13.22 -22.88 -11.88
C GLY A 538 -12.89 -22.40 -13.29
N ARG A 539 -13.92 -22.43 -14.14
CA ARG A 539 -13.95 -22.20 -15.59
C ARG A 539 -12.89 -21.23 -16.17
N VAL A 540 -11.99 -21.77 -16.98
CA VAL A 540 -10.98 -20.99 -17.76
C VAL A 540 -11.51 -20.58 -19.15
N ARG A 541 -12.40 -21.36 -19.79
CA ARG A 541 -12.96 -21.06 -21.13
C ARG A 541 -14.27 -21.80 -21.45
N GLY A 542 -14.94 -21.40 -22.53
CA GLY A 542 -15.71 -22.34 -23.37
C GLY A 542 -17.11 -22.73 -22.88
N LYS A 543 -17.26 -23.92 -22.27
CA LYS A 543 -18.56 -24.57 -21.99
C LYS A 543 -19.04 -24.37 -20.55
N ARG A 544 -20.25 -24.82 -20.20
CA ARG A 544 -20.95 -24.51 -18.93
C ARG A 544 -21.01 -25.72 -17.97
N SER A 545 -20.09 -25.82 -17.01
CA SER A 545 -20.22 -26.73 -15.83
C SER A 545 -19.13 -26.62 -14.74
N ASP A 546 -17.98 -25.98 -15.02
CA ASP A 546 -16.72 -26.41 -14.38
C ASP A 546 -16.23 -25.53 -13.21
N GLU A 547 -16.90 -25.57 -12.05
CA GLU A 547 -16.58 -24.69 -10.90
C GLU A 547 -16.57 -25.38 -9.50
N GLU A 548 -16.61 -26.71 -9.41
CA GLU A 548 -16.44 -27.46 -8.15
C GLU A 548 -14.94 -27.63 -7.77
N TRP A 549 -14.63 -27.57 -6.47
CA TRP A 549 -13.27 -27.60 -5.90
C TRP A 549 -12.72 -29.03 -5.75
N ALA A 550 -12.53 -29.72 -6.87
CA ALA A 550 -11.92 -31.06 -6.95
C ALA A 550 -10.88 -31.14 -8.09
N GLY A 551 -10.16 -32.25 -8.18
CA GLY A 551 -9.32 -32.59 -9.34
C GLY A 551 -8.25 -31.52 -9.65
N PRO A 552 -8.31 -30.81 -10.80
CA PRO A 552 -7.35 -29.75 -11.12
C PRO A 552 -7.32 -28.60 -10.10
N TRP A 553 -8.46 -28.24 -9.50
CA TRP A 553 -8.54 -27.11 -8.55
C TRP A 553 -8.06 -27.48 -7.15
N GLU A 554 -8.27 -28.73 -6.75
CA GLU A 554 -7.60 -29.33 -5.60
C GLU A 554 -6.09 -29.38 -5.82
N THR A 555 -5.63 -29.88 -6.97
CA THR A 555 -4.20 -30.02 -7.25
C THR A 555 -3.53 -28.66 -7.27
N TYR A 556 -4.17 -27.64 -7.86
CA TYR A 556 -3.74 -26.25 -7.76
C TYR A 556 -3.65 -25.78 -6.30
N LEU A 557 -4.68 -26.02 -5.48
CA LEU A 557 -4.66 -25.60 -4.07
C LEU A 557 -3.51 -26.25 -3.28
N VAL A 558 -3.36 -27.57 -3.39
CA VAL A 558 -2.45 -28.37 -2.55
C VAL A 558 -1.01 -28.37 -3.05
N ARG A 559 -0.79 -28.39 -4.38
CA ARG A 559 0.56 -28.46 -4.98
C ARG A 559 1.14 -27.09 -5.35
N ASP A 560 0.30 -26.11 -5.69
CA ASP A 560 0.78 -24.78 -6.05
C ASP A 560 0.51 -23.75 -4.95
N VAL A 561 -0.76 -23.54 -4.55
CA VAL A 561 -1.16 -22.41 -3.70
C VAL A 561 -0.62 -22.51 -2.28
N VAL A 562 -0.73 -23.68 -1.62
CA VAL A 562 -0.22 -23.86 -0.25
C VAL A 562 1.32 -23.75 -0.20
N PRO A 563 2.11 -24.45 -1.06
CA PRO A 563 3.56 -24.27 -1.09
C PRO A 563 4.00 -22.87 -1.52
N TRP A 564 3.31 -22.26 -2.50
CA TRP A 564 3.59 -20.88 -2.90
C TRP A 564 3.38 -19.91 -1.74
N ALA A 565 2.29 -20.05 -0.99
CA ALA A 565 2.02 -19.19 0.16
C ALA A 565 3.11 -19.33 1.23
N ALA A 566 3.52 -20.55 1.56
CA ALA A 566 4.61 -20.81 2.51
C ALA A 566 6.00 -20.31 2.02
N ALA A 567 6.23 -20.23 0.71
CA ALA A 567 7.50 -19.77 0.13
C ALA A 567 7.60 -18.23 -0.03
N HIS A 568 6.48 -17.50 -0.07
CA HIS A 568 6.46 -16.06 -0.35
C HIS A 568 5.92 -15.21 0.82
N LEU A 569 5.42 -15.85 1.89
CA LEU A 569 4.87 -15.21 3.08
C LEU A 569 5.45 -15.89 4.34
N PRO A 570 5.73 -15.14 5.42
CA PRO A 570 6.17 -15.71 6.69
C PRO A 570 4.96 -16.33 7.39
N LEU A 571 4.69 -17.60 7.11
CA LEU A 571 3.57 -18.34 7.67
C LEU A 571 4.05 -19.28 8.79
N SER A 572 3.18 -19.57 9.75
CA SER A 572 3.45 -20.60 10.74
C SER A 572 3.56 -21.98 10.07
N ALA A 573 4.57 -22.75 10.48
CA ALA A 573 4.75 -24.13 10.05
C ALA A 573 3.73 -25.09 10.68
N GLN A 574 3.04 -24.69 11.76
CA GLN A 574 2.14 -25.55 12.53
C GLN A 574 0.85 -25.87 11.75
N GLN A 575 0.37 -27.12 11.86
CA GLN A 575 -0.92 -27.52 11.27
C GLN A 575 -2.08 -26.73 11.88
N ALA A 576 -2.06 -26.50 13.21
CA ALA A 576 -3.11 -25.77 13.94
C ALA A 576 -3.35 -24.34 13.42
N ASP A 577 -2.29 -23.69 12.93
CA ASP A 577 -2.31 -22.30 12.44
C ASP A 577 -2.71 -22.18 10.96
N ARG A 578 -2.95 -23.32 10.28
CA ARG A 578 -3.41 -23.37 8.89
C ARG A 578 -4.89 -23.75 8.84
N ALA A 579 -5.72 -22.74 8.60
CA ALA A 579 -7.14 -22.88 8.36
C ALA A 579 -7.47 -22.97 6.86
N ILE A 580 -8.54 -23.68 6.53
CA ILE A 580 -9.12 -23.73 5.19
C ILE A 580 -10.64 -23.57 5.31
N ALA A 581 -11.19 -22.62 4.56
CA ALA A 581 -12.58 -22.21 4.66
C ALA A 581 -13.13 -21.86 3.27
N GLY A 582 -14.44 -21.90 3.10
CA GLY A 582 -15.04 -21.48 1.84
C GLY A 582 -16.55 -21.28 1.91
N LEU A 583 -17.12 -20.91 0.75
CA LEU A 583 -18.53 -20.56 0.57
C LEU A 583 -19.22 -21.57 -0.37
N SER A 584 -20.34 -22.16 0.04
CA SER A 584 -21.14 -23.07 -0.81
C SER A 584 -20.30 -24.19 -1.46
N ALA A 585 -20.03 -24.18 -2.77
CA ALA A 585 -19.09 -25.13 -3.41
C ALA A 585 -17.67 -25.08 -2.80
N GLY A 586 -17.13 -23.89 -2.54
CA GLY A 586 -15.88 -23.73 -1.80
C GLY A 586 -15.96 -24.24 -0.34
N ALA A 587 -17.16 -24.30 0.24
CA ALA A 587 -17.40 -24.85 1.57
C ALA A 587 -17.52 -26.40 1.58
N PHE A 588 -17.81 -27.01 0.44
CA PHE A 588 -17.60 -28.45 0.20
C PHE A 588 -16.10 -28.71 0.01
N GLY A 589 -15.46 -28.01 -0.93
CA GLY A 589 -14.04 -28.19 -1.24
C GLY A 589 -13.10 -28.00 -0.06
N ALA A 590 -13.38 -27.01 0.81
CA ALA A 590 -12.59 -26.76 2.03
C ALA A 590 -12.58 -27.97 2.98
N VAL A 591 -13.66 -28.75 3.02
CA VAL A 591 -13.78 -29.94 3.88
C VAL A 591 -13.30 -31.19 3.14
N ASP A 592 -13.72 -31.39 1.89
CA ASP A 592 -13.32 -32.53 1.05
C ASP A 592 -11.80 -32.62 0.85
N ILE A 593 -11.17 -31.52 0.39
CA ILE A 593 -9.72 -31.47 0.17
C ILE A 593 -8.98 -31.69 1.49
N ALA A 594 -9.38 -31.01 2.57
CA ALA A 594 -8.67 -31.12 3.84
C ALA A 594 -8.76 -32.50 4.49
N LEU A 595 -9.88 -33.21 4.31
CA LEU A 595 -10.03 -34.60 4.75
C LEU A 595 -9.24 -35.59 3.88
N ARG A 596 -8.93 -35.25 2.62
CA ARG A 596 -8.09 -36.08 1.72
C ARG A 596 -6.61 -35.73 1.77
N HIS A 597 -6.25 -34.59 2.37
CA HIS A 597 -4.87 -34.17 2.66
C HIS A 597 -4.67 -33.91 4.18
N PRO A 598 -4.84 -34.93 5.04
CA PRO A 598 -4.65 -34.79 6.49
C PRO A 598 -3.20 -34.43 6.81
N GLY A 599 -2.99 -33.61 7.84
CA GLY A 599 -1.71 -32.99 8.16
C GLY A 599 -1.52 -31.60 7.53
N THR A 600 -2.22 -31.28 6.44
CA THR A 600 -2.10 -29.96 5.80
C THR A 600 -2.78 -28.86 6.61
N PHE A 601 -4.01 -29.07 7.09
CA PHE A 601 -4.83 -28.06 7.78
C PHE A 601 -5.29 -28.52 9.16
N GLY A 602 -5.36 -27.61 10.13
CA GLY A 602 -5.82 -27.87 11.50
C GLY A 602 -7.22 -27.32 11.80
N VAL A 603 -7.70 -26.36 11.00
CA VAL A 603 -9.05 -25.79 11.12
C VAL A 603 -9.75 -25.88 9.77
N LEU A 604 -10.91 -26.53 9.73
CA LEU A 604 -11.71 -26.77 8.53
C LEU A 604 -13.05 -26.05 8.67
N GLU A 605 -13.38 -25.14 7.77
CA GLU A 605 -14.62 -24.37 7.84
C GLU A 605 -15.51 -24.51 6.61
N SER A 606 -16.81 -24.71 6.86
CA SER A 606 -17.82 -24.85 5.82
C SER A 606 -18.89 -23.79 6.00
N TRP A 607 -18.84 -22.72 5.21
CA TRP A 607 -19.83 -21.64 5.25
C TRP A 607 -20.94 -21.90 4.22
N SER A 608 -22.05 -22.46 4.69
CA SER A 608 -23.21 -22.89 3.89
C SER A 608 -22.89 -23.98 2.85
N GLY A 609 -21.98 -24.89 3.19
CA GLY A 609 -21.58 -26.02 2.33
C GLY A 609 -22.47 -27.26 2.40
N TYR A 610 -22.06 -28.26 1.62
CA TYR A 610 -22.64 -29.60 1.53
C TYR A 610 -21.56 -30.67 1.77
N PHE A 611 -21.98 -31.89 2.12
CA PHE A 611 -21.10 -32.95 2.66
C PHE A 611 -21.21 -34.28 1.88
N ARG A 612 -21.75 -34.20 0.67
CA ARG A 612 -21.85 -35.25 -0.36
C ARG A 612 -21.63 -34.55 -1.70
N PRO A 613 -20.82 -35.08 -2.63
CA PRO A 613 -20.49 -34.38 -3.86
C PRO A 613 -21.69 -34.30 -4.81
N PHE A 614 -21.75 -33.22 -5.59
CA PHE A 614 -22.62 -33.14 -6.75
C PHE A 614 -21.93 -33.74 -7.98
N ARG A 615 -22.71 -34.00 -9.03
CA ARG A 615 -22.21 -34.41 -10.35
C ARG A 615 -22.02 -33.17 -11.24
N ASP A 616 -21.12 -32.30 -10.85
CA ASP A 616 -20.75 -31.08 -11.58
C ASP A 616 -19.23 -30.86 -11.61
N GLY A 617 -18.80 -29.96 -12.50
CA GLY A 617 -17.39 -29.72 -12.84
C GLY A 617 -16.52 -30.98 -12.92
N PRO A 618 -15.37 -31.04 -12.21
CA PRO A 618 -14.51 -32.22 -12.21
C PRO A 618 -15.19 -33.54 -11.81
N LEU A 619 -16.35 -33.52 -11.15
CA LEU A 619 -17.10 -34.69 -10.71
C LEU A 619 -18.33 -35.01 -11.60
N ALA A 620 -18.57 -34.25 -12.67
CA ALA A 620 -19.72 -34.46 -13.57
C ALA A 620 -19.80 -35.89 -14.12
N HIS A 621 -18.66 -36.46 -14.51
CA HIS A 621 -18.55 -37.81 -15.08
C HIS A 621 -17.98 -38.85 -14.11
N ALA A 622 -17.82 -38.50 -12.82
CA ALA A 622 -17.23 -39.38 -11.81
C ALA A 622 -17.98 -40.72 -11.67
N SER A 623 -17.23 -41.80 -11.49
CA SER A 623 -17.76 -43.10 -11.08
C SER A 623 -18.38 -43.06 -9.68
N ALA A 624 -19.08 -44.13 -9.30
CA ALA A 624 -19.57 -44.28 -7.92
C ALA A 624 -18.41 -44.29 -6.89
N ALA A 625 -17.26 -44.87 -7.25
CA ALA A 625 -16.07 -44.91 -6.39
C ALA A 625 -15.47 -43.51 -6.17
N GLU A 626 -15.36 -42.70 -7.23
CA GLU A 626 -14.86 -41.32 -7.14
C GLU A 626 -15.82 -40.42 -6.33
N LEU A 627 -17.14 -40.58 -6.48
CA LEU A 627 -18.12 -39.87 -5.64
C LEU A 627 -18.12 -40.33 -4.17
N VAL A 628 -17.69 -41.57 -3.88
CA VAL A 628 -17.46 -42.03 -2.50
C VAL A 628 -16.13 -41.48 -1.96
N ALA A 629 -15.10 -41.37 -2.80
CA ALA A 629 -13.83 -40.75 -2.45
C ALA A 629 -14.02 -39.27 -2.11
N HIS A 630 -14.79 -38.51 -2.91
CA HIS A 630 -15.09 -37.09 -2.69
C HIS A 630 -16.27 -36.83 -1.74
N ASN A 631 -16.51 -37.70 -0.74
CA ASN A 631 -17.65 -37.58 0.18
C ASN A 631 -17.18 -37.26 1.61
N PRO A 632 -17.24 -35.98 2.05
CA PRO A 632 -16.90 -35.57 3.40
C PRO A 632 -17.50 -36.43 4.52
N THR A 633 -18.75 -36.90 4.36
CA THR A 633 -19.42 -37.75 5.37
C THR A 633 -18.78 -39.14 5.48
N VAL A 634 -18.27 -39.71 4.38
CA VAL A 634 -17.53 -40.99 4.38
C VAL A 634 -16.08 -40.77 4.84
N LEU A 635 -15.43 -39.73 4.30
CA LEU A 635 -14.06 -39.36 4.62
C LEU A 635 -13.86 -39.11 6.11
N VAL A 636 -14.73 -38.31 6.75
CA VAL A 636 -14.57 -37.94 8.16
C VAL A 636 -14.69 -39.15 9.09
N ARG A 637 -15.54 -40.13 8.76
CA ARG A 637 -15.63 -41.42 9.46
C ARG A 637 -14.34 -42.23 9.30
N ARG A 638 -13.81 -42.32 8.08
CA ARG A 638 -12.57 -43.05 7.75
C ARG A 638 -11.36 -42.46 8.49
N GLU A 639 -11.22 -41.14 8.50
CA GLU A 639 -10.07 -40.44 9.08
C GLU A 639 -10.22 -40.08 10.56
N ALA A 640 -11.36 -40.37 11.21
CA ALA A 640 -11.70 -39.89 12.56
C ALA A 640 -10.60 -40.11 13.62
N ALA A 641 -9.88 -41.24 13.56
CA ALA A 641 -8.79 -41.55 14.47
C ALA A 641 -7.52 -40.69 14.21
N LEU A 642 -7.23 -40.35 12.95
CA LEU A 642 -6.13 -39.48 12.56
C LEU A 642 -6.44 -38.02 12.88
N LEU A 643 -7.65 -37.56 12.54
CA LEU A 643 -8.13 -36.20 12.80
C LEU A 643 -8.12 -35.85 14.30
N ARG A 644 -8.51 -36.79 15.18
CA ARG A 644 -8.40 -36.61 16.64
C ARG A 644 -6.95 -36.49 17.12
N ARG A 645 -6.01 -37.30 16.58
CA ARG A 645 -4.57 -37.19 16.92
C ARG A 645 -3.92 -35.90 16.41
N GLN A 646 -4.40 -35.37 15.28
CA GLN A 646 -3.97 -34.09 14.72
C GLN A 646 -4.72 -32.88 15.30
N HIS A 647 -5.60 -33.09 16.28
CA HIS A 647 -6.42 -32.05 16.91
C HIS A 647 -7.22 -31.19 15.91
N VAL A 648 -7.65 -31.77 14.78
CA VAL A 648 -8.36 -31.04 13.71
C VAL A 648 -9.74 -30.57 14.21
N ARG A 649 -10.03 -29.29 14.00
CA ARG A 649 -11.25 -28.60 14.49
C ARG A 649 -12.12 -28.13 13.33
N PHE A 650 -13.44 -28.19 13.49
CA PHE A 650 -14.40 -27.84 12.44
C PHE A 650 -15.26 -26.63 12.80
N TYR A 651 -15.43 -25.68 11.88
CA TYR A 651 -16.44 -24.62 11.99
C TYR A 651 -17.51 -24.78 10.91
N LEU A 652 -18.74 -25.06 11.34
CA LEU A 652 -19.87 -25.24 10.43
C LEU A 652 -20.77 -24.01 10.54
N ALA A 653 -20.94 -23.25 9.45
CA ALA A 653 -21.92 -22.17 9.37
C ALA A 653 -23.02 -22.52 8.36
N THR A 654 -24.27 -22.18 8.65
CA THR A 654 -25.38 -22.42 7.72
C THR A 654 -26.47 -21.34 7.79
N GLY A 655 -26.99 -20.97 6.63
CA GLY A 655 -28.09 -20.01 6.51
C GLY A 655 -29.45 -20.72 6.43
N PHE A 656 -30.15 -20.48 5.34
CA PHE A 656 -31.31 -21.26 4.92
C PHE A 656 -30.96 -22.00 3.61
N ASN A 657 -31.85 -22.88 3.15
CA ASN A 657 -31.65 -23.61 1.89
C ASN A 657 -31.40 -22.63 0.73
N HIS A 658 -30.45 -22.95 -0.15
CA HIS A 658 -30.10 -22.12 -1.30
C HIS A 658 -29.60 -22.99 -2.46
N GLY A 659 -30.13 -22.76 -3.67
CA GLY A 659 -29.92 -23.69 -4.78
C GLY A 659 -30.34 -25.11 -4.41
N GLY A 660 -29.50 -26.10 -4.72
CA GLY A 660 -29.67 -27.49 -4.28
C GLY A 660 -29.17 -27.80 -2.85
N VAL A 661 -28.67 -26.80 -2.11
CA VAL A 661 -28.04 -26.99 -0.79
C VAL A 661 -29.06 -26.83 0.33
N PHE A 662 -29.22 -27.87 1.16
CA PHE A 662 -30.18 -27.88 2.27
C PHE A 662 -29.51 -27.71 3.63
N ARG A 663 -30.03 -26.81 4.48
CA ARG A 663 -29.54 -26.52 5.84
C ARG A 663 -29.42 -27.78 6.72
N ARG A 664 -30.29 -28.78 6.52
CA ARG A 664 -30.25 -30.07 7.22
C ARG A 664 -28.91 -30.80 7.08
N TRP A 665 -28.22 -30.67 5.94
CA TRP A 665 -26.95 -31.37 5.71
C TRP A 665 -25.84 -30.86 6.64
N THR A 666 -25.84 -29.58 7.00
CA THR A 666 -24.91 -29.03 8.00
C THR A 666 -25.19 -29.60 9.40
N TYR A 667 -26.47 -29.80 9.76
CA TYR A 667 -26.85 -30.45 11.01
C TYR A 667 -26.58 -31.97 11.00
N GLU A 668 -26.74 -32.64 9.87
CA GLU A 668 -26.37 -34.06 9.67
C GLU A 668 -24.87 -34.26 9.85
N PHE A 669 -24.03 -33.44 9.19
CA PHE A 669 -22.58 -33.53 9.32
C PHE A 669 -22.10 -33.13 10.74
N GLY A 670 -22.70 -32.11 11.35
CA GLY A 670 -22.42 -31.76 12.76
C GLY A 670 -22.71 -32.89 13.75
N ARG A 671 -23.77 -33.69 13.51
CA ARG A 671 -24.06 -34.89 14.31
C ARG A 671 -23.04 -36.02 14.10
N GLU A 672 -22.50 -36.18 12.90
CA GLU A 672 -21.37 -37.10 12.66
C GLU A 672 -20.11 -36.66 13.40
N LEU A 673 -19.71 -35.38 13.30
CA LEU A 673 -18.57 -34.86 14.06
C LEU A 673 -18.73 -35.10 15.58
N HIS A 674 -19.94 -34.90 16.10
CA HIS A 674 -20.27 -35.20 17.49
C HIS A 674 -20.10 -36.69 17.83
N GLY A 675 -20.68 -37.59 17.04
CA GLY A 675 -20.58 -39.05 17.24
C GLY A 675 -19.15 -39.58 17.15
N LEU A 676 -18.35 -39.01 16.25
CA LEU A 676 -16.93 -39.32 16.06
C LEU A 676 -16.00 -38.68 17.10
N ARG A 677 -16.56 -37.87 18.02
CA ARG A 677 -15.84 -37.09 19.05
C ARG A 677 -14.79 -36.14 18.45
N LEU A 678 -15.13 -35.50 17.34
CA LEU A 678 -14.31 -34.47 16.69
C LEU A 678 -14.71 -33.07 17.18
N PRO A 679 -13.77 -32.18 17.54
CA PRO A 679 -14.10 -30.83 17.99
C PRO A 679 -14.76 -30.00 16.88
N TYR A 680 -15.96 -29.48 17.13
CA TYR A 680 -16.64 -28.58 16.19
C TYR A 680 -17.41 -27.45 16.88
N ARG A 681 -17.60 -26.35 16.15
CA ARG A 681 -18.54 -25.27 16.47
C ARG A 681 -19.56 -25.18 15.34
N LEU A 682 -20.83 -25.01 15.68
CA LEU A 682 -21.93 -24.85 14.73
C LEU A 682 -22.58 -23.47 14.91
N TRP A 683 -22.58 -22.68 13.84
CA TRP A 683 -23.29 -21.42 13.71
C TRP A 683 -24.46 -21.60 12.73
N ALA A 684 -25.65 -21.10 13.07
CA ALA A 684 -26.80 -21.18 12.17
C ALA A 684 -27.65 -19.91 12.24
N SER A 685 -28.02 -19.36 11.08
CA SER A 685 -28.81 -18.12 11.05
C SER A 685 -30.20 -18.34 11.63
N GLN A 686 -30.63 -17.42 12.50
CA GLN A 686 -31.95 -17.47 13.13
C GLN A 686 -33.03 -16.75 12.29
N ALA A 687 -32.65 -15.98 11.26
CA ALA A 687 -33.58 -15.16 10.46
C ALA A 687 -33.31 -15.26 8.94
N PRO A 688 -34.35 -15.31 8.08
CA PRO A 688 -34.19 -15.29 6.62
C PRO A 688 -33.73 -13.91 6.09
N ASP A 689 -32.42 -13.68 6.06
CA ASP A 689 -31.83 -12.34 5.85
C ASP A 689 -31.33 -12.04 4.41
N LYS A 690 -31.79 -12.82 3.44
CA LYS A 690 -31.40 -12.74 2.00
C LYS A 690 -29.88 -12.81 1.76
N GLY A 691 -29.16 -13.62 2.54
CA GLY A 691 -27.74 -13.91 2.33
C GLY A 691 -26.77 -13.03 3.12
N LYS A 692 -27.29 -12.10 3.93
CA LYS A 692 -26.45 -11.31 4.87
C LYS A 692 -25.76 -12.21 5.91
N TYR A 693 -26.32 -13.39 6.19
CA TYR A 693 -25.77 -14.35 7.16
C TYR A 693 -24.32 -14.73 6.86
N LEU A 694 -23.93 -14.76 5.58
CA LEU A 694 -22.55 -15.04 5.14
C LEU A 694 -21.55 -14.00 5.63
N ARG A 695 -21.98 -12.76 5.91
CA ARG A 695 -21.19 -11.73 6.60
C ARG A 695 -21.28 -11.84 8.11
N LEU A 696 -22.49 -12.07 8.65
CA LEU A 696 -22.74 -12.09 10.11
C LEU A 696 -21.97 -13.18 10.84
N GLN A 697 -21.68 -14.30 10.16
CA GLN A 697 -20.94 -15.43 10.71
C GLN A 697 -19.41 -15.24 10.73
N LEU A 698 -18.85 -14.32 9.93
CA LEU A 698 -17.39 -14.18 9.73
C LEU A 698 -16.59 -13.84 11.01
N PRO A 699 -17.09 -13.00 11.94
CA PRO A 699 -16.40 -12.78 13.21
C PRO A 699 -16.23 -14.09 13.99
N ALA A 700 -17.33 -14.81 14.23
CA ALA A 700 -17.34 -16.05 15.00
C ALA A 700 -16.57 -17.22 14.32
N ALA A 701 -16.41 -17.14 13.00
CA ALA A 701 -15.59 -18.04 12.18
C ALA A 701 -14.09 -17.75 12.38
N VAL A 702 -13.64 -16.52 12.07
CA VAL A 702 -12.22 -16.16 12.18
C VAL A 702 -11.75 -16.15 13.65
N GLU A 703 -12.64 -15.91 14.61
CA GLU A 703 -12.39 -16.11 16.05
C GLU A 703 -12.35 -17.59 16.47
N PHE A 704 -12.95 -18.51 15.71
CA PHE A 704 -12.74 -19.95 15.92
C PHE A 704 -11.39 -20.42 15.34
N ALA A 705 -10.96 -19.85 14.21
CA ALA A 705 -9.66 -20.12 13.63
C ALA A 705 -8.52 -19.55 14.50
N PHE A 706 -8.51 -18.24 14.74
CA PHE A 706 -7.36 -17.47 15.26
C PHE A 706 -7.70 -16.60 16.49
N GLY A 707 -8.81 -16.90 17.18
CA GLY A 707 -9.16 -16.23 18.42
C GLY A 707 -8.11 -16.47 19.51
N SER A 708 -7.77 -15.41 20.26
CA SER A 708 -6.98 -15.51 21.47
C SER A 708 -7.71 -16.39 22.50
N GLN A 709 -7.03 -17.39 23.06
CA GLN A 709 -7.52 -18.18 24.20
C GLN A 709 -7.12 -17.52 25.52
#